data_AF-A0A8B9HK63-F1
#
_entry.id   AF-A0A8B9HK63-F1
#
_cell.length_a   1.000
_cell.length_b   1.000
_cell.length_c   1.000
_cell.angle_alpha   90.00
_cell.angle_beta   90.00
_cell.angle_gamma   90.00
#
_symmetry.space_group_name_H-M   'P 1'
#
loop_
_entity.id
_entity.type
_entity.pdbx_description
1 polymer ?
#
loop_
_entity_poly.entity_id
_entity_poly.type
_entity_poly.pdbx_seq_one_letter_code
_entity_poly.pdbx_strand_id
1 'polypeptide(L)'
;MSLQTKALVSVRWLTETLRAPGSNVRVLDASWFLPKLRRNAKSEFRARHIPRASFFDLDRCSDRSSPLDHMLPPAPVFAEFASRLGVCPDSHVVVYDRSEHGAFSSPRAWWMFRVFGHASVSVLDGGLEAWIREGQPVEEGKALKHEPTEFTAKLNRAWVKTYEDIVDNVESKTFQVVDARPAGRFRGTDPEPRDNTEPGHIPGSINIPFTSFLASSGLFLPPDQLKAIFQKAGVDLQKPLCVTCGSAVTACLTALAAYQCGHDEVSVYDGGWMEWYTRAAPEDVISEGRGKHRPRFGSSRGGPPPPKKFGNPGDRLRKKKWDLDELPKFEKNFYNEHLEVQRMTQYDVEDFRRKKEITVRGSGCPKPVTNFHQAQFPQYVMDVLLHQNFKEPTAIQAQGFPLALSGRDMVGIAQTGSGKTLAYLLPAIVHINHQPYLERGDGPICLVLAPTRELAQQVQQVAYDYGKSSRIKSTCVYGGAPKGPQIRDLERGVEICIATPGRLIDFLEAGKTNLRRCTYLVLDEADRMLDMGFEPQIRKIVDQIRPDRQTLMWSATWPKEVRQLAEDFLREYVQINIGALELSANHNILQIVDVCMENEKDNKLIQLMEEIMAEKENKTIIFVETKKRCDELTRRMRRDGWPAMCIHGDKSQPERDWVLTEFRSGKAPILIATDVASRGLDVEDVKFVINYDYPNSSEDYVHRIGRTARSTNKGTAYTFFTPGNLRQARDLVRVLEEARQAINPKLLQLVDSGRGGGGGRMRYRGSGSNANNPNLMYQEECDRRMRTVGGSGGGSKDNRGNNYNRDGRTGGGGRDDRSSSNNSYRDRSRDTRNNYNSGSSYSGGGGDQYQGYSGSGGGQYSSRGGGSQSGGGSGGGGGQNPPGPAQGPFGQPPPPPPQPGAGPQPLMAQQFPPPPQPMMGFMGPGPYSFAPPPPPPPQQRK
;
A
#
# COMPACT_ATOMS: atom_id res chain seq x y z
N MET A 1 33.38 -27.16 -44.49
CA MET A 1 32.83 -27.87 -43.32
C MET A 1 32.05 -26.86 -42.49
N SER A 2 30.80 -27.12 -42.13
CA SER A 2 30.06 -26.25 -41.22
C SER A 2 30.64 -26.38 -39.81
N LEU A 3 31.19 -25.29 -39.27
CA LEU A 3 31.55 -25.23 -37.86
C LEU A 3 30.28 -25.36 -37.02
N GLN A 4 30.08 -26.50 -36.37
CA GLN A 4 29.02 -26.63 -35.35
C GLN A 4 29.28 -25.60 -34.25
N THR A 5 28.35 -24.68 -34.06
CA THR A 5 28.43 -23.60 -33.08
C THR A 5 28.45 -24.17 -31.66
N LYS A 6 29.66 -24.39 -31.12
CA LYS A 6 29.83 -24.89 -29.76
C LYS A 6 29.30 -23.87 -28.77
N ALA A 7 28.36 -24.28 -27.91
CA ALA A 7 27.78 -23.39 -26.91
C ALA A 7 28.77 -23.01 -25.79
N LEU A 8 29.89 -23.73 -25.66
CA LEU A 8 31.06 -23.36 -24.86
C LEU A 8 32.28 -23.22 -25.78
N VAL A 9 33.08 -22.17 -25.56
CA VAL A 9 34.36 -21.94 -26.22
C VAL A 9 35.46 -21.69 -25.20
N SER A 10 36.68 -22.13 -25.49
CA SER A 10 37.83 -21.92 -24.60
C SER A 10 38.47 -20.54 -24.80
N VAL A 11 39.21 -20.07 -23.79
CA VAL A 11 40.07 -18.89 -23.86
C VAL A 11 41.02 -18.94 -25.04
N ARG A 12 41.66 -20.11 -25.28
CA ARG A 12 42.47 -20.36 -26.47
C ARG A 12 41.70 -20.13 -27.78
N TRP A 13 40.50 -20.70 -27.95
CA TRP A 13 39.71 -20.52 -29.17
C TRP A 13 39.32 -19.05 -29.39
N LEU A 14 38.91 -18.36 -28.33
CA LEU A 14 38.58 -16.93 -28.41
C LEU A 14 39.82 -16.10 -28.76
N THR A 15 40.98 -16.42 -28.19
CA THR A 15 42.27 -15.77 -28.47
C THR A 15 42.70 -15.96 -29.92
N GLU A 16 42.64 -17.19 -30.44
CA GLU A 16 42.95 -17.50 -31.83
C GLU A 16 41.98 -16.78 -32.79
N THR A 17 40.68 -16.77 -32.48
CA THR A 17 39.64 -16.15 -33.33
C THR A 17 39.70 -14.61 -33.30
N LEU A 18 40.01 -13.98 -32.17
CA LEU A 18 40.18 -12.52 -32.08
C LEU A 18 41.42 -12.00 -32.83
N ARG A 19 42.42 -12.86 -33.04
CA ARG A 19 43.64 -12.58 -33.84
C ARG A 19 43.45 -12.85 -35.34
N ALA A 20 42.46 -13.68 -35.72
CA ALA A 20 42.19 -14.00 -37.12
C ALA A 20 41.63 -12.76 -37.87
N PRO A 21 42.25 -12.31 -38.97
CA PRO A 21 41.74 -11.18 -39.75
C PRO A 21 40.38 -11.54 -40.39
N GLY A 22 39.44 -10.60 -40.35
CA GLY A 22 38.08 -10.80 -40.87
C GLY A 22 37.09 -11.51 -39.92
N SER A 23 37.47 -11.85 -38.69
CA SER A 23 36.56 -12.52 -37.76
C SER A 23 35.43 -11.60 -37.26
N ASN A 24 34.18 -11.94 -37.62
CA ASN A 24 32.98 -11.22 -37.18
C ASN A 24 32.52 -11.60 -35.76
N VAL A 25 33.47 -11.71 -34.82
CA VAL A 25 33.15 -11.99 -33.42
C VAL A 25 32.67 -10.73 -32.71
N ARG A 26 31.72 -10.87 -31.78
CA ARG A 26 31.32 -9.86 -30.80
C ARG A 26 31.49 -10.43 -29.39
N VAL A 27 32.41 -9.85 -28.62
CA VAL A 27 32.64 -10.26 -27.23
C VAL A 27 31.75 -9.41 -26.33
N LEU A 28 31.00 -10.05 -25.44
CA LEU A 28 30.04 -9.39 -24.55
C LEU A 28 30.32 -9.74 -23.08
N ASP A 29 30.62 -8.73 -22.27
CA ASP A 29 30.65 -8.85 -20.80
C ASP A 29 29.21 -8.71 -20.29
N ALA A 30 28.61 -9.80 -19.85
CA ALA A 30 27.25 -9.86 -19.30
C ALA A 30 27.27 -9.95 -17.76
N SER A 31 28.33 -9.46 -17.10
CA SER A 31 28.45 -9.53 -15.64
C SER A 31 27.30 -8.83 -14.94
N TRP A 32 26.64 -9.57 -14.06
CA TRP A 32 25.58 -9.07 -13.19
C TRP A 32 25.76 -9.60 -11.77
N PHE A 33 25.45 -8.77 -10.76
CA PHE A 33 25.66 -9.08 -9.35
C PHE A 33 24.38 -8.83 -8.54
N LEU A 34 24.11 -9.69 -7.55
CA LEU A 34 22.99 -9.51 -6.61
C LEU A 34 23.11 -8.14 -5.89
N PRO A 35 22.05 -7.31 -5.81
CA PRO A 35 22.11 -5.97 -5.23
C PRO A 35 22.69 -5.90 -3.80
N LYS A 36 22.46 -6.92 -2.97
CA LYS A 36 23.00 -7.00 -1.60
C LYS A 36 24.53 -7.11 -1.53
N LEU A 37 25.21 -7.48 -2.63
CA LEU A 37 26.68 -7.50 -2.72
C LEU A 37 27.31 -6.10 -2.84
N ARG A 38 26.52 -5.06 -3.17
CA ARG A 38 26.98 -3.66 -3.40
C ARG A 38 28.08 -3.47 -4.46
N ARG A 39 28.38 -4.52 -5.24
CA ARG A 39 29.25 -4.47 -6.43
C ARG A 39 28.55 -3.79 -7.59
N ASN A 40 29.34 -3.28 -8.55
CA ASN A 40 28.82 -2.60 -9.73
C ASN A 40 29.58 -3.06 -10.97
N ALA A 41 28.96 -3.97 -11.73
CA ALA A 41 29.54 -4.59 -12.92
C ALA A 41 29.98 -3.57 -13.97
N LYS A 42 29.30 -2.42 -14.07
CA LYS A 42 29.62 -1.37 -15.04
C LYS A 42 30.86 -0.54 -14.68
N SER A 43 31.21 -0.45 -13.39
CA SER A 43 32.53 0.05 -12.96
C SER A 43 33.61 -1.01 -13.02
N GLU A 44 33.31 -2.27 -12.71
CA GLU A 44 34.28 -3.38 -12.80
C GLU A 44 34.69 -3.66 -14.26
N PHE A 45 33.73 -3.65 -15.19
CA PHE A 45 33.97 -3.64 -16.63
C PHE A 45 34.97 -2.54 -17.03
N ARG A 46 34.74 -1.32 -16.55
CA ARG A 46 35.62 -0.18 -16.87
C ARG A 46 37.00 -0.29 -16.26
N ALA A 47 37.14 -1.00 -15.15
CA ALA A 47 38.44 -1.29 -14.56
C ALA A 47 39.24 -2.23 -15.46
N ARG A 48 38.67 -3.39 -15.85
CA ARG A 48 39.30 -4.39 -16.74
C ARG A 48 38.26 -5.18 -17.53
N HIS A 49 38.45 -5.50 -18.80
CA HIS A 49 37.58 -6.39 -19.59
C HIS A 49 38.36 -7.18 -20.64
N ILE A 50 37.74 -8.20 -21.26
CA ILE A 50 38.35 -8.92 -22.40
C ILE A 50 38.48 -7.94 -23.58
N PRO A 51 39.59 -7.98 -24.36
CA PRO A 51 39.79 -7.06 -25.46
C PRO A 51 38.64 -7.06 -26.50
N ARG A 52 38.30 -5.87 -27.01
CA ARG A 52 37.19 -5.61 -27.94
C ARG A 52 35.79 -5.91 -27.36
N ALA A 53 35.63 -6.08 -26.04
CA ALA A 53 34.34 -6.37 -25.44
C ALA A 53 33.39 -5.15 -25.35
N SER A 54 32.10 -5.43 -25.50
CA SER A 54 31.01 -4.52 -25.15
C SER A 54 30.28 -5.00 -23.89
N PHE A 55 29.70 -4.07 -23.11
CA PHE A 55 28.99 -4.40 -21.87
C PHE A 55 27.50 -4.70 -22.14
N PHE A 56 27.09 -5.96 -21.97
CA PHE A 56 25.70 -6.40 -22.01
C PHE A 56 25.04 -6.10 -20.67
N ASP A 57 24.44 -4.91 -20.59
CA ASP A 57 23.73 -4.39 -19.41
C ASP A 57 22.41 -5.17 -19.21
N LEU A 58 22.46 -6.31 -18.51
CA LEU A 58 21.34 -7.23 -18.32
C LEU A 58 20.12 -6.56 -17.68
N ASP A 59 20.33 -5.63 -16.73
CA ASP A 59 19.24 -4.82 -16.16
C ASP A 59 18.56 -3.98 -17.24
N ARG A 60 19.31 -3.37 -18.18
CA ARG A 60 18.70 -2.63 -19.30
C ARG A 60 18.07 -3.51 -20.36
N CYS A 61 18.55 -4.74 -20.52
CA CYS A 61 18.02 -5.73 -21.47
C CYS A 61 16.89 -6.57 -20.86
N SER A 62 15.94 -5.91 -20.18
CA SER A 62 14.77 -6.53 -19.57
C SER A 62 13.50 -5.75 -19.88
N ASP A 63 12.34 -6.39 -19.78
CA ASP A 63 11.07 -5.68 -19.79
C ASP A 63 10.99 -4.73 -18.58
N ARG A 64 10.84 -3.43 -18.85
CA ARG A 64 10.73 -2.37 -17.84
C ARG A 64 9.28 -2.01 -17.50
N SER A 65 8.29 -2.66 -18.12
CA SER A 65 6.87 -2.58 -17.74
C SER A 65 6.48 -3.60 -16.66
N SER A 66 7.25 -4.68 -16.53
CA SER A 66 7.06 -5.70 -15.48
C SER A 66 7.67 -5.28 -14.13
N PRO A 67 7.03 -5.59 -12.99
CA PRO A 67 7.63 -5.46 -11.65
C PRO A 67 8.62 -6.59 -11.31
N LEU A 68 8.81 -7.56 -12.21
CA LEU A 68 9.67 -8.73 -12.01
C LEU A 68 11.07 -8.52 -12.62
N ASP A 69 12.12 -8.80 -11.85
CA ASP A 69 13.51 -8.66 -12.28
C ASP A 69 13.86 -9.55 -13.51
N HIS A 70 14.51 -8.97 -14.53
CA HIS A 70 15.10 -9.64 -15.70
C HIS A 70 14.15 -10.35 -16.68
N MET A 71 12.83 -10.09 -16.61
CA MET A 71 11.87 -10.57 -17.61
C MET A 71 12.32 -10.23 -19.04
N LEU A 72 12.11 -11.15 -19.97
CA LEU A 72 12.47 -10.98 -21.38
C LEU A 72 11.83 -9.70 -21.97
N PRO A 73 12.62 -8.79 -22.56
CA PRO A 73 12.08 -7.60 -23.21
C PRO A 73 11.28 -7.99 -24.47
N PRO A 74 10.33 -7.17 -24.94
CA PRO A 74 9.68 -7.37 -26.22
C PRO A 74 10.70 -7.49 -27.36
N ALA A 75 10.45 -8.37 -28.34
CA ALA A 75 11.43 -8.67 -29.39
C ALA A 75 12.00 -7.42 -30.12
N PRO A 76 11.22 -6.36 -30.46
CA PRO A 76 11.78 -5.13 -31.04
C PRO A 76 12.78 -4.41 -30.12
N VAL A 77 12.58 -4.48 -28.80
CA VAL A 77 13.48 -3.87 -27.80
C VAL A 77 14.78 -4.69 -27.68
N PHE A 78 14.70 -6.03 -27.73
CA PHE A 78 15.91 -6.86 -27.84
C PHE A 78 16.66 -6.61 -29.15
N ALA A 79 15.95 -6.48 -30.27
CA ALA A 79 16.54 -6.18 -31.56
C ALA A 79 17.31 -4.86 -31.54
N GLU A 80 16.72 -3.78 -31.02
CA GLU A 80 17.41 -2.50 -30.87
C GLU A 80 18.62 -2.60 -29.94
N PHE A 81 18.51 -3.35 -28.83
CA PHE A 81 19.62 -3.55 -27.89
C PHE A 81 20.79 -4.30 -28.52
N ALA A 82 20.53 -5.39 -29.25
CA ALA A 82 21.55 -6.16 -29.98
C ALA A 82 22.18 -5.34 -31.12
N SER A 83 21.37 -4.57 -31.85
CA SER A 83 21.81 -3.63 -32.89
C SER A 83 22.83 -2.63 -32.35
N ARG A 84 22.55 -2.03 -31.18
CA ARG A 84 23.43 -1.07 -30.48
C ARG A 84 24.72 -1.69 -29.92
N LEU A 85 24.82 -3.02 -29.85
CA LEU A 85 26.05 -3.77 -29.54
C LEU A 85 26.83 -4.16 -30.81
N GLY A 86 26.37 -3.75 -32.00
CA GLY A 86 26.99 -4.06 -33.28
C GLY A 86 26.86 -5.53 -33.69
N VAL A 87 25.88 -6.26 -33.13
CA VAL A 87 25.58 -7.66 -33.51
C VAL A 87 24.74 -7.66 -34.78
N CYS A 88 25.20 -8.36 -35.81
CA CYS A 88 24.48 -8.58 -37.07
C CYS A 88 24.18 -10.09 -37.25
N PRO A 89 23.40 -10.51 -38.27
CA PRO A 89 23.04 -11.92 -38.46
C PRO A 89 24.26 -12.85 -38.58
N ASP A 90 25.30 -12.38 -39.27
CA ASP A 90 26.56 -13.12 -39.50
C ASP A 90 27.59 -12.95 -38.37
N SER A 91 27.24 -12.31 -37.26
CA SER A 91 28.14 -12.22 -36.10
C SER A 91 28.16 -13.54 -35.32
N HIS A 92 29.32 -13.91 -34.79
CA HIS A 92 29.42 -14.91 -33.74
C HIS A 92 29.55 -14.20 -32.39
N VAL A 93 28.53 -14.32 -31.53
CA VAL A 93 28.53 -13.70 -30.20
C VAL A 93 29.22 -14.61 -29.18
N VAL A 94 30.16 -14.05 -28.40
CA VAL A 94 30.82 -14.76 -27.30
C VAL A 94 30.56 -14.00 -26.01
N VAL A 95 29.80 -14.60 -25.11
CA VAL A 95 29.41 -13.99 -23.84
C VAL A 95 30.31 -14.51 -22.72
N TYR A 96 30.76 -13.62 -21.83
CA TYR A 96 31.46 -13.99 -20.60
C TYR A 96 30.93 -13.19 -19.41
N ASP A 97 31.22 -13.65 -18.20
CA ASP A 97 31.02 -12.89 -16.97
C ASP A 97 32.20 -13.06 -16.00
N ARG A 98 32.06 -12.47 -14.81
CA ARG A 98 33.10 -12.33 -13.78
C ARG A 98 32.70 -13.01 -12.48
N SER A 99 31.93 -14.09 -12.60
CA SER A 99 31.65 -14.98 -11.49
C SER A 99 32.95 -15.58 -10.95
N GLU A 100 33.10 -15.55 -9.62
CA GLU A 100 34.14 -16.31 -8.92
C GLU A 100 33.93 -17.84 -9.05
N HIS A 101 32.77 -18.27 -9.55
CA HIS A 101 32.50 -19.66 -9.97
C HIS A 101 32.79 -19.91 -11.47
N GLY A 102 33.30 -18.93 -12.23
CA GLY A 102 33.59 -19.02 -13.67
C GLY A 102 32.40 -18.74 -14.60
N ALA A 103 31.16 -18.98 -14.15
CA ALA A 103 29.93 -18.52 -14.80
C ALA A 103 28.83 -18.17 -13.78
N PHE A 104 27.93 -17.24 -14.14
CA PHE A 104 26.74 -16.90 -13.35
C PHE A 104 25.62 -16.24 -14.17
N SER A 105 25.96 -15.34 -15.09
CA SER A 105 25.03 -14.44 -15.80
C SER A 105 25.22 -14.46 -17.32
N SER A 106 26.41 -14.79 -17.82
CA SER A 106 26.68 -14.99 -19.25
C SER A 106 25.81 -16.07 -19.92
N PRO A 107 25.40 -17.18 -19.27
CA PRO A 107 24.49 -18.13 -19.90
C PRO A 107 23.07 -17.59 -20.09
N ARG A 108 22.63 -16.58 -19.30
CA ARG A 108 21.35 -15.89 -19.53
C ARG A 108 21.39 -15.11 -20.83
N ALA A 109 22.43 -14.32 -21.08
CA ALA A 109 22.56 -13.59 -22.32
C ALA A 109 22.78 -14.52 -23.53
N TRP A 110 23.55 -15.62 -23.39
CA TRP A 110 23.63 -16.69 -24.39
C TRP A 110 22.26 -17.24 -24.77
N TRP A 111 21.44 -17.61 -23.76
CA TRP A 111 20.10 -18.12 -23.99
C TRP A 111 19.17 -17.06 -24.60
N MET A 112 19.28 -15.80 -24.19
CA MET A 112 18.50 -14.68 -24.77
C MET A 112 18.77 -14.52 -26.28
N PHE A 113 20.03 -14.56 -26.73
CA PHE A 113 20.31 -14.52 -28.17
C PHE A 113 19.66 -15.70 -28.91
N ARG A 114 19.73 -16.91 -28.36
CA ARG A 114 19.10 -18.10 -28.98
C ARG A 114 17.57 -18.02 -29.00
N VAL A 115 16.93 -17.61 -27.90
CA VAL A 115 15.46 -17.52 -27.81
C VAL A 115 14.88 -16.42 -28.71
N PHE A 116 15.68 -15.41 -29.07
CA PHE A 116 15.34 -14.42 -30.11
C PHE A 116 15.80 -14.81 -31.53
N GLY A 117 16.27 -16.03 -31.74
CA GLY A 117 16.56 -16.61 -33.07
C GLY A 117 18.02 -16.53 -33.53
N HIS A 118 18.93 -15.95 -32.75
CA HIS A 118 20.35 -15.87 -33.08
C HIS A 118 21.14 -17.05 -32.49
N ALA A 119 21.27 -18.12 -33.26
CA ALA A 119 21.92 -19.37 -32.84
C ALA A 119 23.46 -19.29 -32.75
N SER A 120 24.08 -18.30 -33.40
CA SER A 120 25.54 -18.09 -33.51
C SER A 120 26.17 -17.53 -32.22
N VAL A 121 25.91 -18.18 -31.08
CA VAL A 121 26.29 -17.67 -29.75
C VAL A 121 26.88 -18.74 -28.84
N SER A 122 27.96 -18.37 -28.14
CA SER A 122 28.72 -19.20 -27.20
C SER A 122 28.93 -18.48 -25.86
N VAL A 123 29.13 -19.26 -24.80
CA VAL A 123 29.69 -18.79 -23.52
C VAL A 123 31.20 -19.09 -23.52
N LEU A 124 32.00 -18.14 -23.01
CA LEU A 124 33.42 -18.37 -22.70
C LEU A 124 33.54 -19.22 -21.44
N ASP A 125 34.10 -20.42 -21.56
CA ASP A 125 34.23 -21.36 -20.45
C ASP A 125 35.18 -20.83 -19.37
N GLY A 126 34.73 -20.79 -18.12
CA GLY A 126 35.43 -20.17 -16.98
C GLY A 126 35.53 -18.63 -16.98
N GLY A 127 34.89 -17.94 -17.93
CA GLY A 127 34.72 -16.49 -17.92
C GLY A 127 36.01 -15.66 -17.92
N LEU A 128 35.97 -14.46 -17.33
CA LEU A 128 37.16 -13.59 -17.23
C LEU A 128 38.27 -14.21 -16.35
N GLU A 129 37.91 -15.00 -15.34
CA GLU A 129 38.89 -15.60 -14.42
C GLU A 129 39.73 -16.68 -15.12
N ALA A 130 39.15 -17.46 -16.05
CA ALA A 130 39.94 -18.33 -16.93
C ALA A 130 40.83 -17.53 -17.89
N TRP A 131 40.29 -16.45 -18.49
CA TRP A 131 41.03 -15.58 -19.41
C TRP A 131 42.30 -14.99 -18.78
N ILE A 132 42.19 -14.47 -17.55
CA ILE A 132 43.31 -13.93 -16.77
C ILE A 132 44.28 -15.04 -16.35
N ARG A 133 43.77 -16.23 -15.96
CA ARG A 133 44.57 -17.37 -15.52
C ARG A 133 45.41 -18.00 -16.63
N GLU A 134 44.93 -17.98 -17.88
CA GLU A 134 45.70 -18.33 -19.08
C GLU A 134 46.62 -17.18 -19.57
N GLY A 135 46.79 -16.11 -18.77
CA GLY A 135 47.74 -15.03 -19.02
C GLY A 135 47.36 -14.11 -20.20
N GLN A 136 46.09 -14.09 -20.62
CA GLN A 136 45.66 -13.27 -21.75
C GLN A 136 45.48 -11.80 -21.35
N PRO A 137 45.75 -10.84 -22.27
CA PRO A 137 45.67 -9.41 -21.97
C PRO A 137 44.24 -8.93 -21.74
N VAL A 138 44.08 -7.85 -20.98
CA VAL A 138 42.78 -7.20 -20.70
C VAL A 138 42.86 -5.70 -21.03
N GLU A 139 41.72 -5.12 -21.42
CA GLU A 139 41.57 -3.69 -21.72
C GLU A 139 40.99 -2.95 -20.50
N GLU A 140 41.37 -1.68 -20.29
CA GLU A 140 40.85 -0.80 -19.25
C GLU A 140 40.19 0.43 -19.91
N GLY A 141 39.08 0.96 -19.37
CA GLY A 141 38.43 2.18 -19.89
C GLY A 141 36.95 2.04 -20.26
N LYS A 142 36.51 2.72 -21.33
CA LYS A 142 35.10 2.70 -21.77
C LYS A 142 34.89 1.59 -22.81
N ALA A 143 33.75 0.91 -22.72
CA ALA A 143 33.34 -0.11 -23.70
C ALA A 143 33.47 0.42 -25.13
N LEU A 144 33.93 -0.45 -26.03
CA LEU A 144 34.01 -0.18 -27.46
C LEU A 144 32.62 0.23 -27.98
N LYS A 145 32.54 1.36 -28.68
CA LYS A 145 31.32 1.72 -29.40
C LYS A 145 31.36 1.05 -30.77
N HIS A 146 30.30 0.32 -31.09
CA HIS A 146 30.01 -0.11 -32.45
C HIS A 146 28.96 0.84 -33.05
N GLU A 147 29.02 1.04 -34.36
CA GLU A 147 27.89 1.63 -35.08
C GLU A 147 26.71 0.63 -35.07
N PRO A 148 25.45 1.10 -35.00
CA PRO A 148 24.29 0.21 -34.98
C PRO A 148 24.21 -0.64 -36.24
N THR A 149 24.15 -1.96 -36.05
CA THR A 149 23.95 -2.94 -37.14
C THR A 149 22.48 -3.33 -37.25
N GLU A 150 22.04 -3.81 -38.41
CA GLU A 150 20.72 -4.41 -38.55
C GLU A 150 20.67 -5.77 -37.82
N PHE A 151 19.72 -5.94 -36.91
CA PHE A 151 19.46 -7.19 -36.19
C PHE A 151 17.96 -7.43 -36.10
N THR A 152 17.49 -8.62 -36.50
CA THR A 152 16.09 -9.02 -36.35
C THR A 152 15.95 -10.05 -35.22
N ALA A 153 15.06 -9.77 -34.27
CA ALA A 153 14.74 -10.67 -33.16
C ALA A 153 13.36 -11.33 -33.38
N LYS A 154 13.28 -12.66 -33.23
CA LYS A 154 12.04 -13.42 -33.28
C LYS A 154 11.95 -14.35 -32.06
N LEU A 155 11.07 -14.03 -31.12
CA LEU A 155 10.90 -14.80 -29.88
C LEU A 155 10.34 -16.20 -30.16
N ASN A 156 11.11 -17.24 -29.83
CA ASN A 156 10.63 -18.62 -29.79
C ASN A 156 9.85 -18.86 -28.48
N ARG A 157 8.53 -18.71 -28.54
CA ARG A 157 7.64 -18.92 -27.39
C ARG A 157 7.67 -20.34 -26.81
N ALA A 158 8.03 -21.37 -27.60
CA ALA A 158 8.06 -22.75 -27.09
C ALA A 158 9.12 -22.97 -25.99
N TRP A 159 10.18 -22.14 -25.99
CA TRP A 159 11.26 -22.19 -25.00
C TRP A 159 11.02 -21.27 -23.80
N VAL A 160 9.90 -20.54 -23.73
CA VAL A 160 9.56 -19.69 -22.58
C VAL A 160 8.32 -20.26 -21.92
N LYS A 161 8.39 -20.53 -20.61
CA LYS A 161 7.22 -20.90 -19.81
C LYS A 161 6.71 -19.69 -19.04
N THR A 162 5.39 -19.48 -19.07
CA THR A 162 4.72 -18.49 -18.21
C THR A 162 4.40 -19.11 -16.85
N TYR A 163 3.95 -18.30 -15.90
CA TYR A 163 3.41 -18.80 -14.63
C TYR A 163 2.29 -19.83 -14.84
N GLU A 164 1.40 -19.60 -15.80
CA GLU A 164 0.27 -20.47 -16.14
C GLU A 164 0.75 -21.85 -16.63
N ASP A 165 1.75 -21.91 -17.51
CA ASP A 165 2.39 -23.18 -17.93
C ASP A 165 2.88 -23.99 -16.72
N ILE A 166 3.44 -23.34 -15.70
CA ILE A 166 3.99 -24.01 -14.52
C ILE A 166 2.87 -24.48 -13.59
N VAL A 167 1.80 -23.69 -13.41
CA VAL A 167 0.60 -24.09 -12.64
C VAL A 167 -0.06 -25.31 -13.26
N ASP A 168 -0.34 -25.27 -14.57
CA ASP A 168 -0.96 -26.41 -15.27
C ASP A 168 -0.06 -27.66 -15.23
N ASN A 169 1.27 -27.48 -15.14
CA ASN A 169 2.23 -28.57 -15.01
C ASN A 169 2.34 -29.18 -13.60
N VAL A 170 1.93 -28.48 -12.53
CA VAL A 170 1.88 -29.08 -11.17
C VAL A 170 0.92 -30.27 -11.13
N GLU A 171 -0.24 -30.14 -11.81
CA GLU A 171 -1.21 -31.23 -11.94
C GLU A 171 -0.87 -32.16 -13.11
N SER A 172 -0.65 -31.61 -14.32
CA SER A 172 -0.52 -32.41 -15.56
C SER A 172 0.83 -33.12 -15.74
N LYS A 173 1.93 -32.59 -15.16
CA LYS A 173 3.28 -33.16 -15.19
C LYS A 173 3.79 -33.50 -16.60
N THR A 174 3.42 -32.67 -17.57
CA THR A 174 3.80 -32.78 -18.98
C THR A 174 5.28 -32.47 -19.23
N PHE A 175 5.94 -31.72 -18.33
CA PHE A 175 7.37 -31.45 -18.38
C PHE A 175 8.00 -31.43 -16.98
N GLN A 176 9.32 -31.64 -16.91
CA GLN A 176 10.08 -31.61 -15.65
C GLN A 176 10.45 -30.17 -15.31
N VAL A 177 10.41 -29.80 -14.02
CA VAL A 177 10.86 -28.47 -13.55
C VAL A 177 12.13 -28.63 -12.72
N VAL A 178 13.23 -28.01 -13.15
CA VAL A 178 14.53 -28.04 -12.43
C VAL A 178 14.93 -26.66 -11.93
N ASP A 179 15.10 -26.53 -10.61
CA ASP A 179 15.49 -25.28 -9.97
C ASP A 179 17.00 -25.21 -9.70
N ALA A 180 17.63 -24.17 -10.24
CA ALA A 180 19.07 -23.93 -10.18
C ALA A 180 19.56 -23.21 -8.89
N ARG A 181 18.69 -22.91 -7.93
CA ARG A 181 19.07 -22.24 -6.67
C ARG A 181 19.87 -23.17 -5.75
N PRO A 182 20.70 -22.63 -4.83
CA PRO A 182 21.32 -23.38 -3.75
C PRO A 182 20.30 -24.15 -2.92
N ALA A 183 20.66 -25.38 -2.52
CA ALA A 183 19.73 -26.33 -1.91
C ALA A 183 19.09 -25.88 -0.60
N GLY A 184 19.67 -24.94 0.14
CA GLY A 184 19.04 -24.36 1.33
C GLY A 184 17.96 -23.31 1.00
N ARG A 185 18.14 -22.50 -0.05
CA ARG A 185 17.08 -21.59 -0.54
C ARG A 185 15.91 -22.34 -1.17
N PHE A 186 16.19 -23.40 -1.93
CA PHE A 186 15.17 -24.32 -2.45
C PHE A 186 14.39 -25.02 -1.32
N ARG A 187 15.09 -25.53 -0.29
CA ARG A 187 14.43 -26.17 0.86
C ARG A 187 13.82 -25.19 1.86
N GLY A 188 14.01 -23.88 1.72
CA GLY A 188 13.47 -22.92 2.68
C GLY A 188 14.24 -22.81 4.00
N THR A 189 15.48 -23.32 4.08
CA THR A 189 16.34 -23.21 5.26
C THR A 189 17.15 -21.91 5.26
N ASP A 190 17.46 -21.37 4.08
CA ASP A 190 18.33 -20.21 3.89
C ASP A 190 17.52 -19.08 3.25
N PRO A 191 17.65 -17.81 3.68
CA PRO A 191 16.86 -16.71 3.15
C PRO A 191 17.21 -16.38 1.68
N GLU A 192 16.24 -15.86 0.92
CA GLU A 192 16.50 -15.30 -0.41
C GLU A 192 17.27 -13.96 -0.31
N PRO A 193 18.09 -13.60 -1.32
CA PRO A 193 18.87 -12.36 -1.33
C PRO A 193 18.03 -11.14 -1.73
N ARG A 194 16.70 -11.28 -1.86
CA ARG A 194 15.74 -10.20 -2.10
C ARG A 194 14.85 -10.03 -0.88
N ASP A 195 14.47 -8.80 -0.60
CA ASP A 195 13.56 -8.50 0.50
C ASP A 195 12.12 -8.88 0.11
N ASN A 196 11.28 -9.18 1.10
CA ASN A 196 9.90 -9.66 0.94
C ASN A 196 9.71 -10.99 0.16
N THR A 197 10.78 -11.71 -0.21
CA THR A 197 10.71 -13.04 -0.84
C THR A 197 11.10 -14.13 0.17
N GLU A 198 10.22 -15.07 0.47
CA GLU A 198 10.55 -16.21 1.35
C GLU A 198 11.16 -17.40 0.56
N PRO A 199 12.01 -18.22 1.20
CA PRO A 199 12.64 -19.37 0.56
C PRO A 199 11.74 -20.63 0.61
N GLY A 200 11.87 -21.47 -0.42
CA GLY A 200 11.00 -22.60 -0.72
C GLY A 200 11.10 -23.01 -2.20
N HIS A 201 10.26 -23.93 -2.66
CA HIS A 201 10.25 -24.44 -4.04
C HIS A 201 8.85 -24.74 -4.61
N ILE A 202 8.82 -24.89 -5.94
CA ILE A 202 7.65 -25.22 -6.76
C ILE A 202 7.28 -26.71 -6.54
N PRO A 203 6.00 -27.09 -6.42
CA PRO A 203 5.62 -28.47 -6.15
C PRO A 203 6.12 -29.42 -7.26
N GLY A 204 6.73 -30.53 -6.89
CA GLY A 204 7.29 -31.50 -7.84
C GLY A 204 8.56 -31.06 -8.58
N SER A 205 9.08 -29.85 -8.35
CA SER A 205 10.36 -29.42 -8.92
C SER A 205 11.56 -30.15 -8.30
N ILE A 206 12.63 -30.30 -9.09
CA ILE A 206 13.87 -30.99 -8.71
C ILE A 206 14.97 -29.94 -8.52
N ASN A 207 15.76 -30.02 -7.46
CA ASN A 207 16.86 -29.09 -7.24
C ASN A 207 18.19 -29.60 -7.79
N ILE A 208 18.82 -28.82 -8.67
CA ILE A 208 20.22 -29.00 -9.05
C ILE A 208 20.89 -27.62 -8.99
N PRO A 209 21.58 -27.27 -7.89
CA PRO A 209 22.24 -25.97 -7.75
C PRO A 209 23.18 -25.66 -8.92
N PHE A 210 23.16 -24.42 -9.42
CA PHE A 210 23.93 -24.04 -10.61
C PHE A 210 25.43 -24.34 -10.52
N THR A 211 26.00 -24.31 -9.31
CA THR A 211 27.41 -24.63 -9.04
C THR A 211 27.75 -26.11 -9.27
N SER A 212 26.76 -27.01 -9.30
CA SER A 212 26.99 -28.44 -9.54
C SER A 212 27.45 -28.74 -10.98
N PHE A 213 27.23 -27.85 -11.94
CA PHE A 213 27.67 -28.01 -13.33
C PHE A 213 29.11 -27.51 -13.59
N LEU A 214 29.77 -26.96 -12.56
CA LEU A 214 31.04 -26.26 -12.66
C LEU A 214 32.11 -26.96 -11.80
N ALA A 215 33.32 -27.10 -12.34
CA ALA A 215 34.48 -27.58 -11.62
C ALA A 215 35.01 -26.52 -10.63
N SER A 216 35.88 -26.93 -9.69
CA SER A 216 36.59 -26.00 -8.80
C SER A 216 37.52 -25.02 -9.53
N SER A 217 37.82 -25.25 -10.80
CA SER A 217 38.52 -24.32 -11.70
C SER A 217 37.59 -23.25 -12.32
N GLY A 218 36.28 -23.36 -12.13
CA GLY A 218 35.25 -22.53 -12.77
C GLY A 218 34.88 -22.94 -14.20
N LEU A 219 35.52 -23.98 -14.77
CA LEU A 219 35.15 -24.55 -16.07
C LEU A 219 33.89 -25.43 -15.93
N PHE A 220 33.09 -25.53 -16.99
CA PHE A 220 31.99 -26.49 -17.04
C PHE A 220 32.50 -27.95 -17.00
N LEU A 221 31.72 -28.83 -16.37
CA LEU A 221 32.04 -30.26 -16.31
C LEU A 221 31.82 -30.93 -17.68
N PRO A 222 32.56 -32.01 -18.01
CA PRO A 222 32.36 -32.77 -19.25
C PRO A 222 30.94 -33.34 -19.38
N PRO A 223 30.39 -33.50 -20.60
CA PRO A 223 29.02 -33.96 -20.82
C PRO A 223 28.61 -35.23 -20.08
N ASP A 224 29.51 -36.20 -19.91
CA ASP A 224 29.18 -37.45 -19.21
C ASP A 224 29.02 -37.25 -17.69
N GLN A 225 29.74 -36.27 -17.11
CA GLN A 225 29.55 -35.87 -15.71
C GLN A 225 28.27 -35.04 -15.55
N LEU A 226 27.94 -34.16 -16.52
CA LEU A 226 26.67 -33.42 -16.55
C LEU A 226 25.48 -34.39 -16.62
N LYS A 227 25.53 -35.40 -17.52
CA LYS A 227 24.52 -36.47 -17.60
C LYS A 227 24.37 -37.22 -16.28
N ALA A 228 25.47 -37.58 -15.63
CA ALA A 228 25.46 -38.24 -14.32
C ALA A 228 24.82 -37.36 -13.21
N ILE A 229 24.98 -36.03 -13.27
CA ILE A 229 24.32 -35.09 -12.34
C ILE A 229 22.80 -35.08 -12.56
N PHE A 230 22.33 -34.94 -13.80
CA PHE A 230 20.90 -34.98 -14.12
C PHE A 230 20.28 -36.33 -13.72
N GLN A 231 20.91 -37.44 -14.08
CA GLN A 231 20.46 -38.79 -13.73
C GLN A 231 20.39 -39.00 -12.21
N LYS A 232 21.42 -38.56 -11.47
CA LYS A 232 21.47 -38.66 -10.00
C LYS A 232 20.41 -37.80 -9.30
N ALA A 233 20.00 -36.70 -9.91
CA ALA A 233 18.91 -35.86 -9.44
C ALA A 233 17.50 -36.39 -9.82
N GLY A 234 17.42 -37.43 -10.65
CA GLY A 234 16.16 -37.97 -11.15
C GLY A 234 15.58 -37.22 -12.36
N VAL A 235 16.39 -36.43 -13.07
CA VAL A 235 16.00 -35.72 -14.30
C VAL A 235 16.30 -36.58 -15.52
N ASP A 236 15.27 -36.85 -16.31
CA ASP A 236 15.35 -37.60 -17.56
C ASP A 236 15.45 -36.64 -18.76
N LEU A 237 16.63 -36.57 -19.37
CA LEU A 237 16.89 -35.69 -20.53
C LEU A 237 16.21 -36.15 -21.84
N GLN A 238 15.47 -37.27 -21.84
CA GLN A 238 14.60 -37.65 -22.96
C GLN A 238 13.20 -37.06 -22.86
N LYS A 239 12.83 -36.47 -21.72
CA LYS A 239 11.53 -35.81 -21.50
C LYS A 239 11.66 -34.28 -21.56
N PRO A 240 10.59 -33.55 -21.94
CA PRO A 240 10.59 -32.08 -21.93
C PRO A 240 11.04 -31.49 -20.57
N LEU A 241 11.87 -30.46 -20.65
CA LEU A 241 12.51 -29.83 -19.50
C LEU A 241 12.22 -28.31 -19.46
N CYS A 242 11.84 -27.84 -18.28
CA CYS A 242 11.79 -26.44 -17.92
C CYS A 242 12.78 -26.17 -16.77
N VAL A 243 13.57 -25.10 -16.87
CA VAL A 243 14.49 -24.67 -15.81
C VAL A 243 14.02 -23.37 -15.16
N THR A 244 14.29 -23.22 -13.87
CA THR A 244 13.93 -22.05 -13.06
C THR A 244 15.03 -21.69 -12.07
N CYS A 245 15.00 -20.46 -11.55
CA CYS A 245 15.79 -20.03 -10.40
C CYS A 245 15.15 -18.76 -9.78
N GLY A 246 15.89 -18.00 -8.96
CA GLY A 246 15.40 -16.76 -8.36
C GLY A 246 14.79 -15.72 -9.31
N SER A 247 15.20 -15.66 -10.58
CA SER A 247 14.60 -14.83 -11.66
C SER A 247 15.27 -15.18 -13.01
N ALA A 248 15.17 -16.44 -13.43
CA ALA A 248 15.76 -17.06 -14.63
C ALA A 248 17.28 -16.94 -14.91
N VAL A 249 18.03 -15.99 -14.34
CA VAL A 249 19.45 -15.74 -14.67
C VAL A 249 20.31 -16.99 -14.53
N THR A 250 20.40 -17.57 -13.33
CA THR A 250 21.18 -18.81 -13.11
C THR A 250 20.49 -20.08 -13.60
N ALA A 251 19.21 -20.02 -13.98
CA ALA A 251 18.51 -21.17 -14.59
C ALA A 251 19.12 -21.50 -15.96
N CYS A 252 19.64 -20.50 -16.65
CA CYS A 252 20.27 -20.65 -17.95
C CYS A 252 21.61 -21.43 -17.88
N LEU A 253 22.22 -21.60 -16.70
CA LEU A 253 23.33 -22.56 -16.51
C LEU A 253 22.84 -24.00 -16.63
N THR A 254 21.69 -24.33 -16.04
CA THR A 254 21.06 -25.65 -16.18
C THR A 254 20.63 -25.91 -17.62
N ALA A 255 20.14 -24.89 -18.34
CA ALA A 255 19.84 -25.00 -19.77
C ALA A 255 21.10 -25.26 -20.60
N LEU A 256 22.19 -24.53 -20.36
CA LEU A 256 23.47 -24.75 -21.03
C LEU A 256 24.06 -26.13 -20.71
N ALA A 257 23.92 -26.61 -19.47
CA ALA A 257 24.36 -27.95 -19.07
C ALA A 257 23.55 -29.06 -19.78
N ALA A 258 22.22 -28.93 -19.86
CA ALA A 258 21.38 -29.87 -20.59
C ALA A 258 21.64 -29.83 -22.11
N TYR A 259 21.92 -28.64 -22.67
CA TYR A 259 22.37 -28.48 -24.06
C TYR A 259 23.69 -29.22 -24.34
N GLN A 260 24.68 -29.12 -23.45
CA GLN A 260 25.94 -29.88 -23.57
C GLN A 260 25.74 -31.40 -23.44
N CYS A 261 24.65 -31.86 -22.83
CA CYS A 261 24.26 -33.27 -22.80
C CYS A 261 23.58 -33.76 -24.10
N GLY A 262 23.18 -32.85 -25.01
CA GLY A 262 22.43 -33.14 -26.22
C GLY A 262 20.90 -32.96 -26.11
N HIS A 263 20.42 -32.18 -25.14
CA HIS A 263 19.01 -31.82 -25.00
C HIS A 263 18.79 -30.34 -25.38
N ASP A 264 18.41 -30.11 -26.64
CA ASP A 264 18.49 -28.78 -27.27
C ASP A 264 17.30 -27.86 -26.96
N GLU A 265 16.13 -28.42 -26.60
CA GLU A 265 14.86 -27.70 -26.44
C GLU A 265 14.52 -27.35 -24.98
N VAL A 266 15.51 -26.85 -24.23
CA VAL A 266 15.29 -26.47 -22.83
C VAL A 266 14.46 -25.19 -22.73
N SER A 267 13.28 -25.30 -22.13
CA SER A 267 12.45 -24.14 -21.80
C SER A 267 12.89 -23.48 -20.48
N VAL A 268 12.68 -22.18 -20.34
CA VAL A 268 12.98 -21.41 -19.12
C VAL A 268 11.70 -20.78 -18.59
N TYR A 269 11.45 -20.92 -17.29
CA TYR A 269 10.41 -20.16 -16.59
C TYR A 269 10.96 -18.80 -16.19
N ASP A 270 10.46 -17.74 -16.85
CA ASP A 270 11.20 -16.48 -16.95
C ASP A 270 11.15 -15.62 -15.68
N GLY A 271 9.96 -15.48 -15.06
CA GLY A 271 9.81 -14.82 -13.76
C GLY A 271 10.30 -15.68 -12.58
N GLY A 272 10.45 -16.99 -12.79
CA GLY A 272 11.10 -17.92 -11.88
C GLY A 272 10.47 -17.99 -10.47
N TRP A 273 11.31 -18.18 -9.45
CA TRP A 273 10.87 -18.24 -8.06
C TRP A 273 10.26 -16.93 -7.56
N MET A 274 10.71 -15.77 -8.05
CA MET A 274 10.07 -14.49 -7.70
C MET A 274 8.61 -14.49 -8.15
N GLU A 275 8.35 -14.77 -9.42
CA GLU A 275 6.98 -14.82 -9.95
C GLU A 275 6.15 -15.91 -9.27
N TRP A 276 6.72 -17.11 -9.05
CA TRP A 276 6.03 -18.17 -8.33
C TRP A 276 5.66 -17.76 -6.91
N TYR A 277 6.60 -17.23 -6.13
CA TYR A 277 6.36 -16.83 -4.75
C TYR A 277 5.34 -15.68 -4.64
N THR A 278 5.32 -14.76 -5.62
CA THR A 278 4.37 -13.64 -5.66
C THR A 278 2.97 -14.06 -6.14
N ARG A 279 2.84 -15.08 -7.00
CA ARG A 279 1.57 -15.43 -7.66
C ARG A 279 0.93 -16.75 -7.20
N ALA A 280 1.70 -17.74 -6.76
CA ALA A 280 1.22 -19.06 -6.38
C ALA A 280 0.48 -19.08 -5.03
N ALA A 281 -0.40 -20.07 -4.85
CA ALA A 281 -1.07 -20.28 -3.57
C ALA A 281 -0.05 -20.69 -2.47
N PRO A 282 -0.25 -20.33 -1.19
CA PRO A 282 0.70 -20.63 -0.13
C PRO A 282 0.97 -22.12 0.10
N GLU A 283 0.01 -22.98 -0.23
CA GLU A 283 0.11 -24.44 -0.27
C GLU A 283 1.09 -24.94 -1.35
N ASP A 284 1.25 -24.20 -2.45
CA ASP A 284 2.18 -24.50 -3.55
C ASP A 284 3.56 -23.83 -3.35
N VAL A 285 3.80 -23.24 -2.17
CA VAL A 285 5.09 -22.68 -1.74
C VAL A 285 5.71 -23.61 -0.71
N ILE A 286 6.33 -24.69 -1.20
CA ILE A 286 6.85 -25.80 -0.37
C ILE A 286 8.13 -25.36 0.35
N SER A 287 8.19 -25.51 1.66
CA SER A 287 9.32 -25.04 2.49
C SER A 287 9.53 -25.92 3.72
N GLU A 288 10.79 -26.20 4.06
CA GLU A 288 11.25 -26.98 5.22
C GLU A 288 11.71 -26.07 6.38
N GLY A 289 11.71 -24.75 6.18
CA GLY A 289 12.06 -23.76 7.19
C GLY A 289 11.12 -23.79 8.41
N ARG A 290 11.58 -23.27 9.56
CA ARG A 290 10.83 -23.24 10.83
C ARG A 290 9.59 -22.33 10.77
N GLY A 291 8.50 -22.81 10.14
CA GLY A 291 7.25 -22.06 10.12
C GLY A 291 6.08 -22.70 9.36
N LYS A 292 6.33 -23.59 8.40
CA LYS A 292 5.30 -24.29 7.60
C LYS A 292 5.42 -25.81 7.77
N HIS A 293 4.31 -26.53 7.65
CA HIS A 293 4.27 -28.00 7.79
C HIS A 293 4.48 -28.67 6.43
N ARG A 294 5.41 -29.65 6.35
CA ARG A 294 5.31 -30.71 5.34
C ARG A 294 4.02 -31.52 5.59
N PRO A 295 3.19 -31.83 4.58
CA PRO A 295 2.15 -32.84 4.71
C PRO A 295 2.79 -34.23 4.82
N ARG A 296 2.33 -35.05 5.77
CA ARG A 296 2.71 -36.47 5.87
C ARG A 296 1.47 -37.31 6.15
N PHE A 297 1.14 -38.20 5.22
CA PHE A 297 0.12 -39.23 5.43
C PHE A 297 0.56 -40.17 6.57
N GLY A 298 -0.35 -40.51 7.50
CA GLY A 298 -0.18 -41.63 8.43
C GLY A 298 -0.58 -41.39 9.89
N SER A 299 -1.69 -42.02 10.30
CA SER A 299 -1.96 -42.58 11.63
C SER A 299 -1.84 -41.72 12.92
N SER A 300 -3.01 -41.21 13.35
CA SER A 300 -3.60 -41.46 14.69
C SER A 300 -3.10 -40.75 15.98
N ARG A 301 -4.03 -40.67 16.95
CA ARG A 301 -3.95 -40.29 18.38
C ARG A 301 -3.52 -38.85 18.76
N GLY A 302 -4.54 -38.00 18.92
CA GLY A 302 -4.94 -37.52 20.26
C GLY A 302 -4.09 -36.46 20.95
N GLY A 303 -4.36 -35.19 20.66
CA GLY A 303 -3.94 -34.03 21.47
C GLY A 303 -4.75 -32.78 21.10
N PRO A 304 -4.89 -31.79 22.00
CA PRO A 304 -5.57 -30.53 21.67
C PRO A 304 -4.79 -29.75 20.60
N PRO A 305 -5.44 -29.09 19.64
CA PRO A 305 -4.76 -28.48 18.50
C PRO A 305 -3.98 -27.22 18.91
N PRO A 306 -2.72 -27.04 18.42
CA PRO A 306 -2.00 -25.79 18.59
C PRO A 306 -2.66 -24.64 17.80
N PRO A 307 -2.43 -23.38 18.19
CA PRO A 307 -3.05 -22.23 17.53
C PRO A 307 -2.62 -22.12 16.06
N LYS A 308 -3.61 -22.03 15.16
CA LYS A 308 -3.38 -21.90 13.72
C LYS A 308 -2.65 -20.60 13.40
N LYS A 309 -1.46 -20.69 12.80
CA LYS A 309 -0.93 -19.57 11.99
C LYS A 309 -1.84 -19.40 10.77
N PHE A 310 -2.33 -18.18 10.57
CA PHE A 310 -3.14 -17.84 9.40
C PHE A 310 -2.23 -17.66 8.18
N GLY A 311 -2.73 -17.98 6.98
CA GLY A 311 -2.15 -17.49 5.73
C GLY A 311 -2.42 -15.99 5.56
N ASN A 312 -2.11 -15.43 4.38
CA ASN A 312 -2.60 -14.09 4.09
C ASN A 312 -4.13 -14.17 3.91
N PRO A 313 -4.90 -13.17 4.34
CA PRO A 313 -6.34 -13.15 4.10
C PRO A 313 -6.64 -13.28 2.61
N GLY A 314 -7.52 -14.22 2.26
CA GLY A 314 -8.05 -14.37 0.90
C GLY A 314 -7.24 -15.31 0.01
N ASP A 315 -6.25 -16.02 0.54
CA ASP A 315 -5.47 -16.99 -0.23
C ASP A 315 -6.34 -18.16 -0.73
N ARG A 316 -7.52 -18.40 -0.15
CA ARG A 316 -8.49 -19.42 -0.60
C ARG A 316 -9.54 -18.89 -1.58
N LEU A 317 -9.57 -17.58 -1.84
CA LEU A 317 -10.52 -16.95 -2.76
C LEU A 317 -10.10 -17.13 -4.22
N ARG A 318 -10.37 -18.33 -4.76
CA ARG A 318 -10.23 -18.60 -6.20
C ARG A 318 -11.11 -17.62 -6.99
N LYS A 319 -10.50 -16.91 -7.96
CA LYS A 319 -11.19 -15.98 -8.87
C LYS A 319 -12.35 -16.69 -9.57
N LYS A 320 -13.53 -16.07 -9.59
CA LYS A 320 -14.69 -16.65 -10.25
C LYS A 320 -14.63 -16.40 -11.76
N LYS A 321 -14.85 -17.46 -12.54
CA LYS A 321 -15.29 -17.31 -13.92
C LYS A 321 -16.77 -16.90 -13.86
N TRP A 322 -17.11 -15.79 -14.50
CA TRP A 322 -18.47 -15.29 -14.60
C TRP A 322 -18.95 -15.52 -16.02
N ASP A 323 -19.96 -16.36 -16.17
CA ASP A 323 -20.77 -16.37 -17.38
C ASP A 323 -21.71 -15.15 -17.34
N LEU A 324 -21.84 -14.42 -18.44
CA LEU A 324 -22.68 -13.22 -18.52
C LEU A 324 -24.13 -13.56 -18.91
N ASP A 325 -24.37 -14.71 -19.54
CA ASP A 325 -25.69 -15.14 -19.99
C ASP A 325 -26.43 -15.93 -18.91
N GLU A 326 -25.71 -16.63 -18.01
CA GLU A 326 -26.29 -17.22 -16.78
C GLU A 326 -26.57 -16.18 -15.68
N LEU A 327 -25.95 -15.00 -15.74
CA LEU A 327 -26.06 -13.99 -14.69
C LEU A 327 -27.44 -13.29 -14.70
N PRO A 328 -28.13 -13.14 -13.55
CA PRO A 328 -29.36 -12.37 -13.47
C PRO A 328 -29.15 -10.95 -14.01
N LYS A 329 -29.91 -10.59 -15.05
CA LYS A 329 -29.89 -9.24 -15.63
C LYS A 329 -30.48 -8.25 -14.63
N PHE A 330 -29.90 -7.06 -14.56
CA PHE A 330 -30.34 -5.99 -13.69
C PHE A 330 -30.38 -4.66 -14.45
N GLU A 331 -31.33 -3.81 -14.07
CA GLU A 331 -31.37 -2.43 -14.53
C GLU A 331 -30.25 -1.62 -13.85
N LYS A 332 -29.73 -0.61 -14.56
CA LYS A 332 -28.59 0.23 -14.13
C LYS A 332 -28.89 1.73 -14.19
N ASN A 333 -29.54 2.17 -15.25
CA ASN A 333 -29.78 3.58 -15.53
C ASN A 333 -31.20 3.95 -15.08
N PHE A 334 -31.29 4.47 -13.86
CA PHE A 334 -32.54 4.95 -13.26
C PHE A 334 -32.70 6.47 -13.44
N TYR A 335 -31.76 7.14 -14.12
CA TYR A 335 -31.73 8.59 -14.21
C TYR A 335 -32.66 9.11 -15.30
N ASN A 336 -33.85 9.53 -14.88
CA ASN A 336 -34.73 10.38 -15.67
C ASN A 336 -34.37 11.87 -15.40
N GLU A 337 -33.86 12.57 -16.41
CA GLU A 337 -33.45 13.98 -16.27
C GLU A 337 -34.68 14.87 -16.02
N HIS A 338 -34.72 15.60 -14.90
CA HIS A 338 -35.86 16.45 -14.55
C HIS A 338 -36.11 17.56 -15.59
N LEU A 339 -37.36 17.94 -15.85
CA LEU A 339 -37.73 18.91 -16.91
C LEU A 339 -36.98 20.25 -16.82
N GLU A 340 -36.66 20.72 -15.61
CA GLU A 340 -35.84 21.93 -15.40
C GLU A 340 -34.40 21.74 -15.92
N VAL A 341 -33.83 20.57 -15.68
CA VAL A 341 -32.46 20.20 -16.08
C VAL A 341 -32.41 19.90 -17.58
N GLN A 342 -33.43 19.23 -18.14
CA GLN A 342 -33.60 19.08 -19.59
C GLN A 342 -33.59 20.44 -20.31
N ARG A 343 -34.24 21.45 -19.74
CA ARG A 343 -34.32 22.82 -20.28
C ARG A 343 -33.04 23.65 -20.14
N MET A 344 -32.09 23.27 -19.27
CA MET A 344 -30.81 23.97 -19.18
C MET A 344 -30.07 23.88 -20.51
N THR A 345 -29.66 25.02 -21.06
CA THR A 345 -28.81 25.07 -22.24
C THR A 345 -27.38 24.62 -21.90
N GLN A 346 -26.57 24.31 -22.92
CA GLN A 346 -25.16 23.98 -22.71
C GLN A 346 -24.40 25.12 -21.98
N TYR A 347 -24.76 26.38 -22.27
CA TYR A 347 -24.20 27.55 -21.58
C TYR A 347 -24.56 27.56 -20.08
N ASP A 348 -25.81 27.26 -19.72
CA ASP A 348 -26.23 27.24 -18.31
C ASP A 348 -25.54 26.11 -17.52
N VAL A 349 -25.33 24.96 -18.18
CA VAL A 349 -24.59 23.82 -17.63
C VAL A 349 -23.12 24.19 -17.40
N GLU A 350 -22.47 24.86 -18.35
CA GLU A 350 -21.07 25.30 -18.25
C GLU A 350 -20.89 26.44 -17.24
N ASP A 351 -21.84 27.38 -17.15
CA ASP A 351 -21.85 28.44 -16.15
C ASP A 351 -22.08 27.89 -14.73
N PHE A 352 -23.03 26.96 -14.53
CA PHE A 352 -23.21 26.30 -13.25
C PHE A 352 -21.97 25.48 -12.86
N ARG A 353 -21.40 24.72 -13.79
CA ARG A 353 -20.15 23.96 -13.57
C ARG A 353 -19.01 24.91 -13.17
N ARG A 354 -18.83 26.03 -13.87
CA ARG A 354 -17.86 27.08 -13.50
C ARG A 354 -18.11 27.67 -12.10
N LYS A 355 -19.36 28.01 -11.77
CA LYS A 355 -19.76 28.62 -10.48
C LYS A 355 -19.62 27.69 -9.28
N LYS A 356 -19.71 26.37 -9.48
CA LYS A 356 -19.53 25.34 -8.44
C LYS A 356 -18.17 24.61 -8.57
N GLU A 357 -17.25 25.13 -9.38
CA GLU A 357 -15.90 24.60 -9.65
C GLU A 357 -15.85 23.13 -10.10
N ILE A 358 -16.88 22.69 -10.83
CA ILE A 358 -17.04 21.33 -11.36
C ILE A 358 -16.28 21.19 -12.69
N THR A 359 -15.21 20.40 -12.70
CA THR A 359 -14.56 19.90 -13.93
C THR A 359 -14.99 18.46 -14.22
N VAL A 360 -15.26 18.13 -15.48
CA VAL A 360 -15.67 16.80 -15.94
C VAL A 360 -14.67 16.26 -16.97
N ARG A 361 -14.37 14.96 -16.94
CA ARG A 361 -13.57 14.23 -17.93
C ARG A 361 -14.25 12.92 -18.30
N GLY A 362 -14.19 12.55 -19.58
CA GLY A 362 -14.94 11.42 -20.15
C GLY A 362 -16.24 11.89 -20.83
N SER A 363 -16.78 11.03 -21.70
CA SER A 363 -17.93 11.33 -22.56
C SER A 363 -19.28 11.06 -21.88
N GLY A 364 -20.34 11.75 -22.34
CA GLY A 364 -21.73 11.44 -21.98
C GLY A 364 -22.12 11.71 -20.51
N CYS A 365 -21.36 12.53 -19.78
CA CYS A 365 -21.70 12.92 -18.41
C CYS A 365 -23.05 13.69 -18.35
N PRO A 366 -24.04 13.25 -17.55
CA PRO A 366 -25.30 13.97 -17.37
C PRO A 366 -25.11 15.42 -16.91
N LYS A 367 -26.11 16.26 -17.14
CA LYS A 367 -26.13 17.63 -16.60
C LYS A 367 -26.15 17.59 -15.06
N PRO A 368 -25.56 18.57 -14.36
CA PRO A 368 -25.63 18.64 -12.91
C PRO A 368 -27.04 19.06 -12.45
N VAL A 369 -27.49 18.53 -11.32
CA VAL A 369 -28.72 18.97 -10.65
C VAL A 369 -28.42 20.15 -9.73
N THR A 370 -29.28 21.18 -9.74
CA THR A 370 -29.15 22.36 -8.89
C THR A 370 -29.90 22.21 -7.55
N ASN A 371 -30.92 21.35 -7.49
CA ASN A 371 -31.77 21.11 -6.32
C ASN A 371 -32.00 19.61 -6.10
N PHE A 372 -32.30 19.19 -4.86
CA PHE A 372 -32.50 17.76 -4.53
C PHE A 372 -33.68 17.11 -5.29
N HIS A 373 -34.78 17.82 -5.54
CA HIS A 373 -35.93 17.26 -6.29
C HIS A 373 -35.60 16.90 -7.73
N GLN A 374 -34.63 17.60 -8.34
CA GLN A 374 -34.19 17.37 -9.71
C GLN A 374 -33.38 16.08 -9.88
N ALA A 375 -32.89 15.49 -8.79
CA ALA A 375 -32.29 14.16 -8.79
C ALA A 375 -33.33 13.03 -8.83
N GLN A 376 -34.63 13.36 -8.75
CA GLN A 376 -35.74 12.39 -8.75
C GLN A 376 -35.61 11.29 -7.69
N PHE A 377 -35.04 11.64 -6.53
CA PHE A 377 -35.04 10.74 -5.38
C PHE A 377 -36.47 10.46 -4.90
N PRO A 378 -36.82 9.20 -4.59
CA PRO A 378 -38.12 8.86 -4.04
C PRO A 378 -38.42 9.60 -2.73
N GLN A 379 -39.72 9.81 -2.43
CA GLN A 379 -40.18 10.67 -1.34
C GLN A 379 -39.53 10.34 0.01
N TYR A 380 -39.40 9.06 0.37
CA TYR A 380 -38.80 8.60 1.63
C TYR A 380 -37.31 8.95 1.80
N VAL A 381 -36.61 9.37 0.73
CA VAL A 381 -35.26 9.96 0.79
C VAL A 381 -35.35 11.47 0.97
N MET A 382 -36.24 12.12 0.21
CA MET A 382 -36.50 13.56 0.28
C MET A 382 -36.96 13.98 1.69
N ASP A 383 -37.83 13.20 2.32
CA ASP A 383 -38.28 13.41 3.70
C ASP A 383 -37.10 13.43 4.69
N VAL A 384 -36.13 12.52 4.54
CA VAL A 384 -34.94 12.47 5.40
C VAL A 384 -34.01 13.66 5.15
N LEU A 385 -33.82 14.07 3.89
CA LEU A 385 -33.06 15.28 3.53
C LEU A 385 -33.69 16.54 4.14
N LEU A 386 -35.02 16.65 4.11
CA LEU A 386 -35.78 17.74 4.72
C LEU A 386 -35.68 17.71 6.26
N HIS A 387 -35.80 16.55 6.90
CA HIS A 387 -35.59 16.40 8.35
C HIS A 387 -34.17 16.77 8.80
N GLN A 388 -33.16 16.54 7.95
CA GLN A 388 -31.76 16.97 8.17
C GLN A 388 -31.52 18.46 7.81
N ASN A 389 -32.56 19.20 7.40
CA ASN A 389 -32.51 20.61 7.01
C ASN A 389 -31.53 20.93 5.86
N PHE A 390 -31.23 19.97 5.00
CA PHE A 390 -30.33 20.19 3.85
C PHE A 390 -31.07 20.93 2.72
N LYS A 391 -30.59 22.15 2.40
CA LYS A 391 -31.27 23.08 1.49
C LYS A 391 -30.91 22.87 0.02
N GLU A 392 -29.63 22.68 -0.29
CA GLU A 392 -29.13 22.46 -1.65
C GLU A 392 -28.09 21.31 -1.66
N PRO A 393 -27.93 20.58 -2.79
CA PRO A 393 -26.85 19.62 -2.96
C PRO A 393 -25.50 20.34 -3.04
N THR A 394 -24.47 19.76 -2.42
CA THR A 394 -23.09 20.24 -2.57
C THR A 394 -22.59 20.08 -4.01
N ALA A 395 -21.52 20.78 -4.42
CA ALA A 395 -21.00 20.70 -5.79
C ALA A 395 -20.71 19.26 -6.29
N ILE A 396 -20.17 18.41 -5.40
CA ILE A 396 -19.90 16.99 -5.72
C ILE A 396 -21.18 16.15 -5.78
N GLN A 397 -22.22 16.50 -5.01
CA GLN A 397 -23.54 15.86 -5.07
C GLN A 397 -24.30 16.29 -6.34
N ALA A 398 -24.26 17.58 -6.67
CA ALA A 398 -24.90 18.18 -7.84
C ALA A 398 -24.52 17.49 -9.16
N GLN A 399 -23.23 17.19 -9.36
CA GLN A 399 -22.77 16.43 -10.53
C GLN A 399 -22.74 14.91 -10.30
N GLY A 400 -22.51 14.46 -9.06
CA GLY A 400 -22.36 13.05 -8.71
C GLY A 400 -23.67 12.26 -8.68
N PHE A 401 -24.76 12.82 -8.14
CA PHE A 401 -26.08 12.15 -8.12
C PHE A 401 -26.56 11.71 -9.50
N PRO A 402 -26.68 12.59 -10.52
CA PRO A 402 -27.19 12.17 -11.83
C PRO A 402 -26.24 11.21 -12.55
N LEU A 403 -24.92 11.34 -12.33
CA LEU A 403 -23.93 10.43 -12.89
C LEU A 403 -24.02 9.03 -12.26
N ALA A 404 -24.13 8.92 -10.94
CA ALA A 404 -24.31 7.66 -10.22
C ALA A 404 -25.65 6.99 -10.57
N LEU A 405 -26.75 7.75 -10.60
CA LEU A 405 -28.07 7.26 -11.01
C LEU A 405 -28.12 6.80 -12.48
N SER A 406 -27.21 7.29 -13.33
CA SER A 406 -27.10 6.84 -14.73
C SER A 406 -26.48 5.46 -14.92
N GLY A 407 -26.04 4.81 -13.84
CA GLY A 407 -25.54 3.42 -13.87
C GLY A 407 -24.14 3.23 -14.44
N ARG A 408 -23.40 4.32 -14.71
CA ARG A 408 -22.00 4.27 -15.18
C ARG A 408 -20.99 4.32 -14.05
N ASP A 409 -19.82 3.75 -14.30
CA ASP A 409 -18.67 3.87 -13.42
C ASP A 409 -18.20 5.33 -13.34
N MET A 410 -17.69 5.72 -12.17
CA MET A 410 -17.22 7.09 -11.97
C MET A 410 -16.12 7.24 -10.92
N VAL A 411 -15.36 8.33 -11.05
CA VAL A 411 -14.36 8.78 -10.09
C VAL A 411 -14.74 10.18 -9.60
N GLY A 412 -15.14 10.30 -8.33
CA GLY A 412 -15.61 11.55 -7.71
C GLY A 412 -14.58 12.16 -6.75
N ILE A 413 -13.95 13.25 -7.18
CA ILE A 413 -12.85 13.90 -6.45
C ILE A 413 -13.32 15.25 -5.93
N ALA A 414 -13.35 15.41 -4.61
CA ALA A 414 -13.74 16.65 -3.94
C ALA A 414 -13.18 16.71 -2.50
N GLN A 415 -12.91 17.93 -2.01
CA GLN A 415 -12.30 18.18 -0.70
C GLN A 415 -12.96 17.43 0.48
N THR A 416 -12.22 17.27 1.59
CA THR A 416 -12.76 16.73 2.85
C THR A 416 -13.95 17.54 3.34
N GLY A 417 -15.01 16.88 3.82
CA GLY A 417 -16.23 17.56 4.30
C GLY A 417 -17.23 17.98 3.22
N SER A 418 -16.95 17.75 1.92
CA SER A 418 -17.83 18.15 0.80
C SER A 418 -19.12 17.31 0.62
N GLY A 419 -19.44 16.38 1.53
CA GLY A 419 -20.66 15.56 1.47
C GLY A 419 -20.60 14.34 0.54
N LYS A 420 -19.39 13.87 0.17
CA LYS A 420 -19.17 12.69 -0.70
C LYS A 420 -19.96 11.43 -0.26
N THR A 421 -20.07 11.19 1.05
CA THR A 421 -20.76 10.01 1.60
C THR A 421 -22.21 9.89 1.14
N LEU A 422 -22.96 11.00 1.08
CA LEU A 422 -24.33 10.99 0.55
C LEU A 422 -24.34 10.89 -0.98
N ALA A 423 -23.33 11.45 -1.67
CA ALA A 423 -23.22 11.39 -3.13
C ALA A 423 -23.18 9.95 -3.68
N TYR A 424 -22.68 8.96 -2.90
CA TYR A 424 -22.78 7.55 -3.26
C TYR A 424 -23.85 6.75 -2.50
N LEU A 425 -24.24 7.11 -1.27
CA LEU A 425 -25.26 6.35 -0.54
C LEU A 425 -26.69 6.58 -1.05
N LEU A 426 -27.06 7.80 -1.46
CA LEU A 426 -28.44 8.06 -1.91
C LEU A 426 -28.74 7.39 -3.27
N PRO A 427 -27.83 7.42 -4.27
CA PRO A 427 -28.00 6.61 -5.47
C PRO A 427 -27.96 5.10 -5.19
N ALA A 428 -27.18 4.63 -4.21
CA ALA A 428 -27.20 3.21 -3.81
C ALA A 428 -28.58 2.76 -3.28
N ILE A 429 -29.28 3.62 -2.51
CA ILE A 429 -30.63 3.35 -2.02
C ILE A 429 -31.63 3.25 -3.18
N VAL A 430 -31.53 4.14 -4.19
CA VAL A 430 -32.36 4.05 -5.40
C VAL A 430 -32.05 2.78 -6.20
N HIS A 431 -30.77 2.49 -6.42
CA HIS A 431 -30.29 1.30 -7.13
C HIS A 431 -30.82 0.01 -6.51
N ILE A 432 -30.73 -0.12 -5.18
CA ILE A 432 -31.22 -1.28 -4.41
C ILE A 432 -32.72 -1.48 -4.60
N ASN A 433 -33.53 -0.41 -4.55
CA ASN A 433 -34.98 -0.53 -4.59
C ASN A 433 -35.56 -0.84 -5.98
N HIS A 434 -34.72 -0.81 -7.03
CA HIS A 434 -35.05 -1.32 -8.37
C HIS A 434 -34.50 -2.74 -8.61
N GLN A 435 -33.83 -3.36 -7.63
CA GLN A 435 -33.47 -4.77 -7.69
C GLN A 435 -34.61 -5.64 -7.11
N PRO A 436 -34.71 -6.93 -7.52
CA PRO A 436 -35.47 -7.91 -6.76
C PRO A 436 -35.01 -7.95 -5.30
N TYR A 437 -35.93 -8.20 -4.35
CA TYR A 437 -35.58 -8.34 -2.94
C TYR A 437 -34.52 -9.45 -2.70
N LEU A 438 -33.86 -9.42 -1.54
CA LEU A 438 -32.87 -10.45 -1.18
C LEU A 438 -33.55 -11.76 -0.79
N GLU A 439 -33.06 -12.86 -1.35
CA GLU A 439 -33.44 -14.21 -0.92
C GLU A 439 -32.54 -14.75 0.21
N ARG A 440 -32.90 -15.90 0.79
CA ARG A 440 -32.09 -16.53 1.84
C ARG A 440 -30.78 -17.07 1.26
N GLY A 441 -29.65 -16.51 1.70
CA GLY A 441 -28.31 -16.86 1.20
C GLY A 441 -27.80 -15.92 0.10
N ASP A 442 -28.55 -14.87 -0.24
CA ASP A 442 -28.02 -13.78 -1.04
C ASP A 442 -26.95 -12.97 -0.31
N GLY A 443 -26.08 -12.35 -1.12
CA GLY A 443 -25.13 -11.34 -0.68
C GLY A 443 -25.70 -9.92 -0.75
N PRO A 444 -24.93 -8.91 -0.30
CA PRO A 444 -25.30 -7.51 -0.47
C PRO A 444 -25.36 -7.10 -1.94
N ILE A 445 -26.21 -6.11 -2.22
CA ILE A 445 -26.37 -5.46 -3.53
C ILE A 445 -25.39 -4.30 -3.66
N CYS A 446 -25.26 -3.50 -2.59
CA CYS A 446 -24.28 -2.43 -2.45
C CYS A 446 -23.15 -2.86 -1.51
N LEU A 447 -21.91 -2.72 -1.98
CA LEU A 447 -20.71 -2.91 -1.16
C LEU A 447 -19.90 -1.61 -1.12
N VAL A 448 -19.67 -1.08 0.08
CA VAL A 448 -18.77 0.05 0.33
C VAL A 448 -17.51 -0.46 1.02
N LEU A 449 -16.34 -0.26 0.41
CA LEU A 449 -15.05 -0.56 1.03
C LEU A 449 -14.41 0.72 1.57
N ALA A 450 -13.89 0.65 2.80
CA ALA A 450 -13.21 1.75 3.49
C ALA A 450 -11.87 1.29 4.13
N PRO A 451 -10.82 2.16 4.20
CA PRO A 451 -9.51 1.78 4.73
C PRO A 451 -9.45 1.60 6.25
N THR A 452 -10.35 2.26 7.02
CA THR A 452 -10.36 2.21 8.49
C THR A 452 -11.69 1.70 9.03
N ARG A 453 -11.64 1.09 10.22
CA ARG A 453 -12.80 0.46 10.87
C ARG A 453 -13.82 1.51 11.31
N GLU A 454 -13.28 2.63 11.76
CA GLU A 454 -13.98 3.80 12.27
C GLU A 454 -14.74 4.54 11.16
N LEU A 455 -14.14 4.66 9.96
CA LEU A 455 -14.84 5.14 8.77
C LEU A 455 -15.95 4.17 8.35
N ALA A 456 -15.68 2.86 8.36
CA ALA A 456 -16.69 1.86 8.01
C ALA A 456 -17.91 1.89 8.96
N GLN A 457 -17.70 2.04 10.28
CA GLN A 457 -18.77 2.27 11.26
C GLN A 457 -19.55 3.56 10.96
N GLN A 458 -18.85 4.66 10.69
CA GLN A 458 -19.46 5.97 10.41
C GLN A 458 -20.32 5.97 9.13
N VAL A 459 -19.83 5.38 8.04
CA VAL A 459 -20.60 5.24 6.80
C VAL A 459 -21.77 4.26 6.97
N GLN A 460 -21.64 3.23 7.81
CA GLN A 460 -22.76 2.35 8.15
C GLN A 460 -23.85 3.07 8.97
N GLN A 461 -23.50 3.97 9.89
CA GLN A 461 -24.47 4.78 10.62
C GLN A 461 -25.28 5.66 9.65
N VAL A 462 -24.62 6.39 8.75
CA VAL A 462 -25.30 7.18 7.71
C VAL A 462 -26.15 6.27 6.80
N ALA A 463 -25.67 5.10 6.40
CA ALA A 463 -26.44 4.14 5.61
C ALA A 463 -27.65 3.57 6.36
N TYR A 464 -27.60 3.47 7.69
CA TYR A 464 -28.73 3.08 8.53
C TYR A 464 -29.78 4.21 8.61
N ASP A 465 -29.35 5.44 8.88
CA ASP A 465 -30.25 6.58 9.07
C ASP A 465 -31.10 6.87 7.83
N TYR A 466 -30.50 6.78 6.63
CA TYR A 466 -31.19 6.97 5.36
C TYR A 466 -31.83 5.67 4.82
N GLY A 467 -31.28 4.49 5.14
CA GLY A 467 -31.83 3.20 4.71
C GLY A 467 -33.10 2.79 5.46
N LYS A 468 -33.28 3.26 6.70
CA LYS A 468 -34.42 2.92 7.57
C LYS A 468 -35.78 3.26 6.96
N SER A 469 -35.91 4.38 6.25
CA SER A 469 -37.16 4.76 5.57
C SER A 469 -37.48 3.85 4.36
N SER A 470 -36.47 3.18 3.80
CA SER A 470 -36.58 2.23 2.68
C SER A 470 -36.82 0.78 3.09
N ARG A 471 -36.82 0.46 4.40
CA ARG A 471 -36.67 -0.91 4.95
C ARG A 471 -35.34 -1.60 4.58
N ILE A 472 -34.35 -0.85 4.10
CA ILE A 472 -33.01 -1.35 3.77
C ILE A 472 -32.24 -1.65 5.05
N LYS A 473 -31.60 -2.81 5.10
CA LYS A 473 -30.70 -3.23 6.18
C LYS A 473 -29.25 -2.97 5.80
N SER A 474 -28.48 -2.43 6.74
CA SER A 474 -27.03 -2.25 6.62
C SER A 474 -26.30 -2.97 7.76
N THR A 475 -25.05 -3.39 7.54
CA THR A 475 -24.14 -3.85 8.60
C THR A 475 -22.69 -3.47 8.28
N CYS A 476 -21.84 -3.50 9.31
CA CYS A 476 -20.44 -3.12 9.22
C CYS A 476 -19.51 -4.33 9.47
N VAL A 477 -18.68 -4.65 8.47
CA VAL A 477 -17.83 -5.84 8.42
C VAL A 477 -16.37 -5.44 8.61
N TYR A 478 -15.93 -5.41 9.88
CA TYR A 478 -14.63 -4.85 10.27
C TYR A 478 -13.87 -5.68 11.31
N GLY A 479 -12.53 -5.61 11.23
CA GLY A 479 -11.62 -6.34 12.12
C GLY A 479 -11.66 -5.86 13.58
N GLY A 480 -11.08 -6.63 14.51
CA GLY A 480 -11.03 -6.31 15.94
C GLY A 480 -12.34 -6.56 16.70
N ALA A 481 -13.50 -6.35 16.09
CA ALA A 481 -14.80 -6.72 16.67
C ALA A 481 -15.10 -8.24 16.57
N PRO A 482 -15.94 -8.80 17.48
CA PRO A 482 -16.37 -10.19 17.43
C PRO A 482 -17.04 -10.58 16.11
N LYS A 483 -16.75 -11.79 15.60
CA LYS A 483 -17.32 -12.27 14.33
C LYS A 483 -18.82 -12.57 14.40
N GLY A 484 -19.31 -13.06 15.55
CA GLY A 484 -20.66 -13.60 15.70
C GLY A 484 -21.81 -12.66 15.27
N PRO A 485 -21.84 -11.40 15.73
CA PRO A 485 -22.86 -10.44 15.30
C PRO A 485 -22.80 -10.14 13.80
N GLN A 486 -21.61 -9.82 13.26
CA GLN A 486 -21.45 -9.50 11.84
C GLN A 486 -21.85 -10.68 10.94
N ILE A 487 -21.51 -11.92 11.32
CA ILE A 487 -21.96 -13.13 10.61
C ILE A 487 -23.49 -13.26 10.67
N ARG A 488 -24.11 -13.05 11.83
CA ARG A 488 -25.57 -13.13 12.00
C ARG A 488 -26.31 -12.12 11.12
N ASP A 489 -25.78 -10.91 10.97
CA ASP A 489 -26.39 -9.89 10.12
C ASP A 489 -26.28 -10.25 8.64
N LEU A 490 -25.12 -10.75 8.19
CA LEU A 490 -24.92 -11.24 6.83
C LEU A 490 -25.82 -12.46 6.52
N GLU A 491 -25.94 -13.41 7.46
CA GLU A 491 -26.82 -14.59 7.35
C GLU A 491 -28.32 -14.24 7.39
N ARG A 492 -28.69 -13.05 7.89
CA ARG A 492 -30.05 -12.47 7.83
C ARG A 492 -30.34 -11.75 6.51
N GLY A 493 -29.33 -11.53 5.67
CA GLY A 493 -29.40 -10.72 4.46
C GLY A 493 -29.37 -9.22 4.75
N VAL A 494 -28.48 -8.50 4.10
CA VAL A 494 -28.31 -7.04 4.18
C VAL A 494 -28.11 -6.49 2.78
N GLU A 495 -28.85 -5.44 2.42
CA GLU A 495 -28.79 -4.87 1.07
C GLU A 495 -27.53 -3.99 0.90
N ILE A 496 -27.08 -3.33 1.97
CA ILE A 496 -25.83 -2.56 2.04
C ILE A 496 -24.83 -3.23 3.00
N CYS A 497 -23.64 -3.54 2.51
CA CYS A 497 -22.50 -3.95 3.34
C CYS A 497 -21.41 -2.86 3.30
N ILE A 498 -20.96 -2.41 4.47
CA ILE A 498 -19.82 -1.48 4.60
C ILE A 498 -18.69 -2.26 5.26
N ALA A 499 -17.49 -2.26 4.69
CA ALA A 499 -16.43 -3.18 5.13
C ALA A 499 -15.00 -2.63 5.07
N THR A 500 -14.17 -3.13 5.99
CA THR A 500 -12.69 -3.07 5.84
C THR A 500 -12.21 -4.34 5.15
N PRO A 501 -11.34 -4.26 4.11
CA PRO A 501 -11.04 -5.40 3.23
C PRO A 501 -10.74 -6.73 3.93
N GLY A 502 -9.76 -6.77 4.84
CA GLY A 502 -9.32 -8.01 5.49
C GLY A 502 -10.39 -8.79 6.28
N ARG A 503 -11.44 -8.15 6.81
CA ARG A 503 -12.55 -8.85 7.49
C ARG A 503 -13.64 -9.31 6.52
N LEU A 504 -13.87 -8.56 5.42
CA LEU A 504 -14.76 -9.04 4.36
C LEU A 504 -14.18 -10.29 3.71
N ILE A 505 -12.89 -10.25 3.39
CA ILE A 505 -12.14 -11.37 2.83
C ILE A 505 -12.30 -12.63 3.70
N ASP A 506 -12.00 -12.54 5.00
CA ASP A 506 -12.19 -13.60 6.01
C ASP A 506 -13.60 -14.23 5.96
N PHE A 507 -14.65 -13.42 5.80
CA PHE A 507 -16.03 -13.91 5.66
C PHE A 507 -16.37 -14.47 4.27
N LEU A 508 -15.72 -14.01 3.20
CA LEU A 508 -15.83 -14.62 1.88
C LEU A 508 -15.14 -16.00 1.86
N GLU A 509 -13.95 -16.14 2.47
CA GLU A 509 -13.24 -17.45 2.55
C GLU A 509 -14.04 -18.46 3.36
N ALA A 510 -14.69 -18.00 4.43
CA ALA A 510 -15.49 -18.83 5.33
C ALA A 510 -16.93 -19.07 4.84
N GLY A 511 -17.29 -18.62 3.62
CA GLY A 511 -18.63 -18.77 3.06
C GLY A 511 -19.74 -18.08 3.86
N LYS A 512 -19.41 -17.06 4.66
CA LYS A 512 -20.34 -16.31 5.52
C LYS A 512 -21.03 -15.14 4.83
N THR A 513 -20.53 -14.75 3.66
CA THR A 513 -21.28 -13.97 2.68
C THR A 513 -20.75 -14.29 1.28
N ASN A 514 -21.35 -13.70 0.25
CA ASN A 514 -20.94 -13.80 -1.14
C ASN A 514 -21.24 -12.49 -1.85
N LEU A 515 -20.68 -12.23 -3.03
CA LEU A 515 -20.91 -10.99 -3.78
C LEU A 515 -21.60 -11.23 -5.14
N ARG A 516 -22.47 -12.26 -5.22
CA ARG A 516 -23.22 -12.60 -6.45
C ARG A 516 -24.28 -11.54 -6.82
N ARG A 517 -24.97 -10.99 -5.82
CA ARG A 517 -25.93 -9.87 -5.97
C ARG A 517 -25.26 -8.49 -6.05
N CYS A 518 -23.96 -8.40 -5.76
CA CYS A 518 -23.24 -7.14 -5.67
C CYS A 518 -23.15 -6.50 -7.06
N THR A 519 -23.89 -5.42 -7.23
CA THR A 519 -24.08 -4.71 -8.51
C THR A 519 -23.66 -3.24 -8.41
N TYR A 520 -23.46 -2.72 -7.20
CA TYR A 520 -23.01 -1.35 -6.93
C TYR A 520 -21.82 -1.40 -5.95
N LEU A 521 -20.61 -1.12 -6.44
CA LEU A 521 -19.37 -1.13 -5.66
C LEU A 521 -18.89 0.30 -5.42
N VAL A 522 -18.63 0.65 -4.16
CA VAL A 522 -18.01 1.92 -3.77
C VAL A 522 -16.64 1.66 -3.15
N LEU A 523 -15.61 2.37 -3.63
CA LEU A 523 -14.35 2.55 -2.90
C LEU A 523 -14.34 3.97 -2.32
N ASP A 524 -14.35 4.10 -0.99
CA ASP A 524 -14.20 5.38 -0.30
C ASP A 524 -12.76 5.56 0.21
N GLU A 525 -12.27 6.81 0.20
CA GLU A 525 -10.84 7.17 0.28
C GLU A 525 -10.00 6.32 -0.72
N ALA A 526 -10.48 6.23 -1.97
CA ALA A 526 -10.05 5.25 -2.97
C ALA A 526 -8.55 5.27 -3.32
N ASP A 527 -7.89 6.43 -3.23
CA ASP A 527 -6.43 6.55 -3.40
C ASP A 527 -5.65 5.81 -2.32
N ARG A 528 -6.19 5.73 -1.09
CA ARG A 528 -5.61 4.91 -0.02
C ARG A 528 -5.91 3.42 -0.22
N MET A 529 -7.02 3.10 -0.88
CA MET A 529 -7.41 1.72 -1.16
C MET A 529 -6.65 1.09 -2.33
N LEU A 530 -6.12 1.93 -3.23
CA LEU A 530 -5.26 1.56 -4.35
C LEU A 530 -3.75 1.74 -4.04
N ASP A 531 -3.39 2.15 -2.82
CA ASP A 531 -2.01 2.10 -2.32
C ASP A 531 -1.53 0.65 -2.17
N MET A 532 -0.22 0.43 -2.26
CA MET A 532 0.46 -0.87 -2.36
C MET A 532 0.15 -1.84 -1.19
N GLY A 533 -0.35 -1.34 -0.05
CA GLY A 533 -0.77 -2.15 1.09
C GLY A 533 -2.23 -2.62 1.07
N PHE A 534 -3.10 -1.98 0.28
CA PHE A 534 -4.53 -2.31 0.17
C PHE A 534 -4.92 -2.89 -1.18
N GLU A 535 -4.27 -2.48 -2.27
CA GLU A 535 -4.60 -2.91 -3.64
C GLU A 535 -4.77 -4.44 -3.78
N PRO A 536 -3.88 -5.31 -3.25
CA PRO A 536 -4.05 -6.76 -3.41
C PRO A 536 -5.27 -7.32 -2.66
N GLN A 537 -5.70 -6.65 -1.59
CA GLN A 537 -6.93 -6.98 -0.87
C GLN A 537 -8.17 -6.51 -1.65
N ILE A 538 -8.10 -5.34 -2.30
CA ILE A 538 -9.17 -4.87 -3.20
C ILE A 538 -9.32 -5.81 -4.38
N ARG A 539 -8.24 -6.20 -5.05
CA ARG A 539 -8.27 -7.15 -6.18
C ARG A 539 -8.87 -8.49 -5.79
N LYS A 540 -8.47 -9.07 -4.65
CA LYS A 540 -9.07 -10.29 -4.08
C LYS A 540 -10.58 -10.18 -3.81
N ILE A 541 -11.10 -8.99 -3.48
CA ILE A 541 -12.53 -8.76 -3.27
C ILE A 541 -13.25 -8.56 -4.62
N VAL A 542 -12.70 -7.72 -5.51
CA VAL A 542 -13.34 -7.37 -6.78
C VAL A 542 -13.41 -8.56 -7.74
N ASP A 543 -12.43 -9.47 -7.69
CA ASP A 543 -12.47 -10.77 -8.41
C ASP A 543 -13.56 -11.74 -7.89
N GLN A 544 -14.25 -11.40 -6.80
CA GLN A 544 -15.42 -12.11 -6.28
C GLN A 544 -16.75 -11.41 -6.62
N ILE A 545 -16.73 -10.28 -7.34
CA ILE A 545 -17.89 -9.52 -7.82
C ILE A 545 -18.07 -9.74 -9.32
N ARG A 546 -19.32 -9.72 -9.79
CA ARG A 546 -19.63 -9.77 -11.23
C ARG A 546 -18.96 -8.62 -12.02
N PRO A 547 -18.50 -8.86 -13.26
CA PRO A 547 -17.69 -7.89 -14.01
C PRO A 547 -18.52 -6.71 -14.54
N ASP A 548 -19.83 -6.88 -14.63
CA ASP A 548 -20.81 -5.92 -15.13
C ASP A 548 -21.48 -5.11 -14.02
N ARG A 549 -20.96 -5.11 -12.79
CA ARG A 549 -21.28 -4.13 -11.73
C ARG A 549 -21.13 -2.67 -12.21
N GLN A 550 -21.65 -1.74 -11.41
CA GLN A 550 -21.21 -0.34 -11.40
C GLN A 550 -20.11 -0.16 -10.34
N THR A 551 -19.06 0.60 -10.65
CA THR A 551 -17.94 0.92 -9.75
C THR A 551 -17.78 2.43 -9.57
N LEU A 552 -17.83 2.90 -8.33
CA LEU A 552 -17.70 4.31 -7.97
C LEU A 552 -16.54 4.51 -7.00
N MET A 553 -15.55 5.32 -7.38
CA MET A 553 -14.40 5.64 -6.54
C MET A 553 -14.46 7.08 -6.04
N TRP A 554 -14.18 7.32 -4.76
CA TRP A 554 -14.27 8.64 -4.14
C TRP A 554 -13.04 8.95 -3.29
N SER A 555 -12.52 10.17 -3.39
CA SER A 555 -11.47 10.67 -2.48
C SER A 555 -11.45 12.21 -2.44
N ALA A 556 -10.63 12.77 -1.55
CA ALA A 556 -10.17 14.16 -1.65
C ALA A 556 -8.90 14.31 -2.51
N THR A 557 -8.16 13.23 -2.73
CA THR A 557 -6.84 13.23 -3.38
C THR A 557 -6.79 12.19 -4.49
N TRP A 558 -6.21 12.54 -5.65
CA TRP A 558 -6.16 11.65 -6.81
C TRP A 558 -4.82 11.76 -7.56
N PRO A 559 -3.72 11.25 -6.98
CA PRO A 559 -2.38 11.34 -7.55
C PRO A 559 -2.25 10.53 -8.85
N LYS A 560 -1.12 10.63 -9.56
CA LYS A 560 -1.01 10.09 -10.93
C LYS A 560 -0.83 8.58 -10.97
N GLU A 561 -0.15 8.04 -9.96
CA GLU A 561 0.16 6.63 -9.74
C GLU A 561 -1.13 5.82 -9.55
N VAL A 562 -2.06 6.36 -8.75
CA VAL A 562 -3.38 5.78 -8.46
C VAL A 562 -4.28 5.73 -9.70
N ARG A 563 -4.18 6.70 -10.62
CA ARG A 563 -5.06 6.77 -11.81
C ARG A 563 -4.93 5.53 -12.69
N GLN A 564 -3.69 5.10 -12.96
CA GLN A 564 -3.44 3.92 -13.79
C GLN A 564 -3.86 2.62 -13.09
N LEU A 565 -3.73 2.54 -11.76
CA LEU A 565 -4.21 1.40 -10.98
C LEU A 565 -5.75 1.36 -10.87
N ALA A 566 -6.43 2.51 -10.95
CA ALA A 566 -7.89 2.58 -10.89
C ALA A 566 -8.55 2.00 -12.16
N GLU A 567 -7.91 2.13 -13.32
CA GLU A 567 -8.43 1.67 -14.62
C GLU A 567 -8.68 0.16 -14.65
N ASP A 568 -7.88 -0.65 -13.93
CA ASP A 568 -8.07 -2.11 -13.75
C ASP A 568 -9.45 -2.48 -13.14
N PHE A 569 -10.08 -1.56 -12.41
CA PHE A 569 -11.32 -1.80 -11.66
C PHE A 569 -12.54 -1.11 -12.27
N LEU A 570 -12.36 -0.26 -13.29
CA LEU A 570 -13.37 0.64 -13.88
C LEU A 570 -13.71 0.28 -15.33
N ARG A 571 -14.89 0.70 -15.80
CA ARG A 571 -15.35 0.48 -17.19
C ARG A 571 -16.03 1.72 -17.76
N GLU A 572 -15.50 2.27 -18.86
CA GLU A 572 -16.04 3.45 -19.58
C GLU A 572 -16.41 4.62 -18.64
N TYR A 573 -15.56 4.85 -17.64
CA TYR A 573 -15.88 5.69 -16.48
C TYR A 573 -15.80 7.19 -16.79
N VAL A 574 -16.51 7.98 -15.98
CA VAL A 574 -16.45 9.45 -16.00
C VAL A 574 -15.79 9.96 -14.72
N GLN A 575 -14.78 10.81 -14.85
CA GLN A 575 -14.12 11.46 -13.73
C GLN A 575 -14.70 12.87 -13.52
N ILE A 576 -15.04 13.21 -12.28
CA ILE A 576 -15.50 14.54 -11.88
C ILE A 576 -14.58 15.08 -10.77
N ASN A 577 -14.19 16.34 -10.89
CA ASN A 577 -13.33 17.07 -9.97
C ASN A 577 -14.06 18.32 -9.48
N ILE A 578 -14.01 18.61 -8.18
CA ILE A 578 -14.46 19.87 -7.59
C ILE A 578 -13.24 20.64 -7.08
N GLY A 579 -13.10 21.90 -7.49
CA GLY A 579 -11.95 22.75 -7.16
C GLY A 579 -10.76 22.50 -8.09
N ALA A 580 -9.54 22.58 -7.55
CA ALA A 580 -8.32 22.43 -8.33
C ALA A 580 -8.15 21.02 -8.95
N LEU A 581 -7.37 20.95 -10.02
CA LEU A 581 -6.95 19.68 -10.65
C LEU A 581 -5.65 19.11 -10.08
N GLU A 582 -4.94 19.90 -9.26
CA GLU A 582 -3.75 19.52 -8.51
C GLU A 582 -4.11 19.23 -7.05
N LEU A 583 -3.12 19.04 -6.17
CA LEU A 583 -3.34 18.73 -4.76
C LEU A 583 -3.75 19.99 -3.97
N SER A 584 -5.06 20.18 -3.77
CA SER A 584 -5.63 21.31 -3.01
C SER A 584 -6.02 20.94 -1.59
N ALA A 585 -5.79 21.86 -0.65
CA ALA A 585 -6.37 21.80 0.70
C ALA A 585 -7.80 22.40 0.71
N ASN A 586 -8.56 22.18 1.79
CA ASN A 586 -9.80 22.92 1.99
C ASN A 586 -9.48 24.37 2.38
N HIS A 587 -9.89 25.33 1.54
CA HIS A 587 -9.58 26.77 1.72
C HIS A 587 -10.18 27.40 2.98
N ASN A 588 -11.13 26.73 3.67
CA ASN A 588 -11.63 27.15 4.98
C ASN A 588 -10.66 26.85 6.14
N ILE A 589 -9.51 26.23 5.88
CA ILE A 589 -8.45 25.94 6.86
C ILE A 589 -7.38 27.05 6.82
N LEU A 590 -7.15 27.71 7.95
CA LEU A 590 -5.97 28.53 8.20
C LEU A 590 -4.77 27.60 8.47
N GLN A 591 -3.76 27.61 7.60
CA GLN A 591 -2.61 26.69 7.66
C GLN A 591 -1.38 27.45 8.15
N ILE A 592 -0.87 27.05 9.33
CA ILE A 592 0.27 27.67 10.00
C ILE A 592 1.40 26.64 10.08
N VAL A 593 2.51 26.92 9.40
CA VAL A 593 3.72 26.08 9.44
C VAL A 593 4.80 26.79 10.25
N ASP A 594 5.19 26.19 11.38
CA ASP A 594 6.35 26.63 12.16
C ASP A 594 7.55 25.75 11.83
N VAL A 595 8.70 26.39 11.60
CA VAL A 595 9.94 25.72 11.21
C VAL A 595 10.87 25.70 12.42
N CYS A 596 11.04 24.50 12.96
CA CYS A 596 11.69 24.24 14.25
C CYS A 596 12.57 22.97 14.21
N MET A 597 13.38 22.78 15.23
CA MET A 597 14.13 21.54 15.46
C MET A 597 13.29 20.50 16.20
N GLU A 598 13.65 19.22 16.05
CA GLU A 598 12.93 18.09 16.65
C GLU A 598 12.79 18.20 18.18
N ASN A 599 13.81 18.75 18.86
CA ASN A 599 13.82 18.96 20.31
C ASN A 599 13.01 20.19 20.77
N GLU A 600 12.54 21.06 19.87
CA GLU A 600 11.71 22.23 20.21
C GLU A 600 10.22 21.90 20.22
N LYS A 601 9.81 20.80 19.54
CA LYS A 601 8.41 20.39 19.38
C LYS A 601 7.65 20.25 20.69
N ASP A 602 8.29 19.75 21.75
CA ASP A 602 7.64 19.54 23.05
C ASP A 602 7.25 20.87 23.70
N ASN A 603 8.17 21.84 23.77
CA ASN A 603 7.90 23.15 24.35
C ASN A 603 6.88 23.93 23.50
N LYS A 604 7.00 23.84 22.16
CA LYS A 604 6.06 24.47 21.22
C LYS A 604 4.67 23.87 21.28
N LEU A 605 4.53 22.56 21.52
CA LEU A 605 3.22 21.95 21.74
C LEU A 605 2.57 22.47 23.02
N ILE A 606 3.32 22.56 24.12
CA ILE A 606 2.76 23.02 25.41
C ILE A 606 2.26 24.46 25.28
N GLN A 607 3.07 25.37 24.73
CA GLN A 607 2.68 26.77 24.47
C GLN A 607 1.40 26.86 23.60
N LEU A 608 1.36 26.11 22.50
CA LEU A 608 0.20 26.09 21.61
C LEU A 608 -1.05 25.47 22.28
N MET A 609 -0.89 24.50 23.17
CA MET A 609 -1.99 23.92 23.92
C MET A 609 -2.49 24.84 25.06
N GLU A 610 -1.63 25.67 25.65
CA GLU A 610 -2.01 26.73 26.59
C GLU A 610 -2.89 27.78 25.92
N GLU A 611 -2.50 28.23 24.72
CA GLU A 611 -3.32 29.14 23.88
C GLU A 611 -4.66 28.50 23.51
N ILE A 612 -4.64 27.30 22.93
CA ILE A 612 -5.85 26.61 22.45
C ILE A 612 -6.82 26.28 23.59
N MET A 613 -6.35 25.80 24.73
CA MET A 613 -7.22 25.39 25.84
C MET A 613 -7.81 26.56 26.63
N ALA A 614 -7.31 27.78 26.43
CA ALA A 614 -7.95 29.00 26.90
C ALA A 614 -9.20 29.37 26.06
N GLU A 615 -9.33 28.87 24.83
CA GLU A 615 -10.54 29.04 24.03
C GLU A 615 -11.68 28.11 24.46
N LYS A 616 -12.92 28.57 24.22
CA LYS A 616 -14.14 27.79 24.48
C LYS A 616 -14.30 26.59 23.53
N GLU A 617 -13.80 26.69 22.29
CA GLU A 617 -13.97 25.67 21.24
C GLU A 617 -12.67 24.88 21.00
N ASN A 618 -12.06 24.39 22.07
CA ASN A 618 -10.70 23.83 22.09
C ASN A 618 -10.54 22.36 21.59
N LYS A 619 -11.51 21.81 20.87
CA LYS A 619 -11.48 20.40 20.40
C LYS A 619 -10.39 20.21 19.33
N THR A 620 -9.38 19.40 19.66
CA THR A 620 -8.06 19.37 19.02
C THR A 620 -7.60 17.95 18.67
N ILE A 621 -7.06 17.75 17.46
CA ILE A 621 -6.39 16.50 17.06
C ILE A 621 -4.90 16.73 16.84
N ILE A 622 -4.04 15.97 17.53
CA ILE A 622 -2.58 16.03 17.44
C ILE A 622 -2.07 14.80 16.68
N PHE A 623 -1.54 14.99 15.48
CA PHE A 623 -0.99 13.90 14.66
C PHE A 623 0.51 13.69 14.89
N VAL A 624 0.88 12.43 15.11
CA VAL A 624 2.26 11.94 15.25
C VAL A 624 2.54 10.80 14.29
N GLU A 625 3.81 10.57 13.95
CA GLU A 625 4.22 9.59 12.94
C GLU A 625 4.00 8.14 13.40
N THR A 626 4.41 7.82 14.63
CA THR A 626 4.48 6.43 15.10
C THR A 626 3.60 6.14 16.29
N LYS A 627 3.10 4.89 16.37
CA LYS A 627 2.29 4.37 17.48
C LYS A 627 3.00 4.53 18.84
N LYS A 628 4.33 4.37 18.85
CA LYS A 628 5.17 4.56 20.03
C LYS A 628 5.18 6.02 20.49
N ARG A 629 5.46 6.97 19.59
CA ARG A 629 5.38 8.42 19.89
C ARG A 629 3.98 8.83 20.35
N CYS A 630 2.93 8.21 19.78
CA CYS A 630 1.54 8.42 20.19
C CYS A 630 1.31 8.06 21.66
N ASP A 631 1.78 6.88 22.10
CA ASP A 631 1.67 6.47 23.50
C ASP A 631 2.58 7.30 24.43
N GLU A 632 3.81 7.63 24.01
CA GLU A 632 4.77 8.42 24.80
C GLU A 632 4.32 9.87 25.01
N LEU A 633 3.88 10.56 23.95
CA LEU A 633 3.35 11.93 24.03
C LEU A 633 2.09 11.99 24.91
N THR A 634 1.18 11.02 24.77
CA THR A 634 -0.03 10.95 25.61
C THR A 634 0.30 10.77 27.09
N ARG A 635 1.29 9.93 27.43
CA ARG A 635 1.72 9.72 28.82
C ARG A 635 2.40 10.94 29.41
N ARG A 636 3.12 11.72 28.58
CA ARG A 636 3.68 13.01 28.98
C ARG A 636 2.55 14.02 29.25
N MET A 637 1.73 14.32 28.25
CA MET A 637 0.62 15.28 28.39
C MET A 637 -0.31 14.94 29.57
N ARG A 638 -0.65 13.67 29.79
CA ARG A 638 -1.45 13.25 30.96
C ARG A 638 -0.74 13.41 32.31
N ARG A 639 0.59 13.27 32.37
CA ARG A 639 1.38 13.54 33.59
C ARG A 639 1.35 15.02 33.92
N ASP A 640 1.41 15.85 32.89
CA ASP A 640 1.45 17.30 32.98
C ASP A 640 0.02 17.91 33.13
N GLY A 641 -1.00 17.07 33.34
CA GLY A 641 -2.38 17.46 33.68
C GLY A 641 -3.35 17.57 32.50
N TRP A 642 -2.90 17.49 31.25
CA TRP A 642 -3.75 17.69 30.09
C TRP A 642 -4.78 16.55 29.88
N PRO A 643 -6.04 16.85 29.50
CA PRO A 643 -7.11 15.87 29.27
C PRO A 643 -6.98 15.15 27.92
N ALA A 644 -5.78 14.63 27.62
CA ALA A 644 -5.45 13.96 26.37
C ALA A 644 -5.79 12.47 26.38
N MET A 645 -6.15 11.94 25.21
CA MET A 645 -6.29 10.50 24.93
C MET A 645 -5.64 10.15 23.60
N CYS A 646 -5.49 8.85 23.28
CA CYS A 646 -4.90 8.47 22.00
C CYS A 646 -5.52 7.29 21.26
N ILE A 647 -5.40 7.36 19.92
CA ILE A 647 -5.83 6.33 18.99
C ILE A 647 -4.71 5.93 18.02
N HIS A 648 -4.41 4.64 17.99
CA HIS A 648 -3.42 4.05 17.09
C HIS A 648 -3.68 2.56 16.85
N GLY A 649 -2.91 1.98 15.93
CA GLY A 649 -3.10 0.61 15.45
C GLY A 649 -3.05 -0.50 16.50
N ASP A 650 -2.40 -0.26 17.65
CA ASP A 650 -2.17 -1.30 18.67
C ASP A 650 -3.13 -1.18 19.88
N LYS A 651 -3.98 -0.15 19.94
CA LYS A 651 -5.12 -0.13 20.86
C LYS A 651 -6.15 -1.20 20.44
N SER A 652 -6.78 -1.84 21.41
CA SER A 652 -7.90 -2.77 21.14
C SER A 652 -9.10 -2.02 20.55
N GLN A 653 -10.00 -2.72 19.85
CA GLN A 653 -11.15 -2.04 19.24
C GLN A 653 -12.09 -1.37 20.28
N PRO A 654 -12.41 -1.99 21.43
CA PRO A 654 -13.20 -1.32 22.46
C PRO A 654 -12.56 -0.03 22.99
N GLU A 655 -11.22 0.02 23.13
CA GLU A 655 -10.52 1.25 23.50
C GLU A 655 -10.62 2.33 22.41
N ARG A 656 -10.51 1.95 21.13
CA ARG A 656 -10.63 2.87 19.98
C ARG A 656 -12.03 3.45 19.88
N ASP A 657 -13.05 2.59 19.98
CA ASP A 657 -14.46 2.95 19.93
C ASP A 657 -14.81 3.86 21.13
N TRP A 658 -14.31 3.57 22.34
CA TRP A 658 -14.50 4.39 23.53
C TRP A 658 -13.79 5.76 23.43
N VAL A 659 -12.51 5.79 23.04
CA VAL A 659 -11.74 7.05 22.90
C VAL A 659 -12.42 7.99 21.91
N LEU A 660 -12.92 7.48 20.78
CA LEU A 660 -13.65 8.28 19.81
C LEU A 660 -15.04 8.72 20.30
N THR A 661 -15.70 7.94 21.16
CA THR A 661 -16.99 8.32 21.76
C THR A 661 -16.81 9.49 22.74
N GLU A 662 -15.79 9.43 23.61
CA GLU A 662 -15.47 10.50 24.56
C GLU A 662 -14.92 11.77 23.86
N PHE A 663 -14.23 11.62 22.72
CA PHE A 663 -13.79 12.76 21.89
C PHE A 663 -14.95 13.40 21.10
N ARG A 664 -15.83 12.59 20.46
CA ARG A 664 -17.03 13.09 19.78
C ARG A 664 -17.91 13.90 20.74
N SER A 665 -18.19 13.33 21.92
CA SER A 665 -18.98 13.97 22.99
C SER A 665 -18.26 15.11 23.73
N GLY A 666 -17.01 15.45 23.37
CA GLY A 666 -16.27 16.60 23.90
C GLY A 666 -15.74 16.46 25.33
N LYS A 667 -16.00 15.34 26.02
CA LYS A 667 -15.51 15.08 27.39
C LYS A 667 -13.98 15.07 27.48
N ALA A 668 -13.31 14.61 26.42
CA ALA A 668 -11.88 14.72 26.24
C ALA A 668 -11.62 15.58 24.98
N PRO A 669 -11.20 16.85 25.12
CA PRO A 669 -11.03 17.74 23.98
C PRO A 669 -9.76 17.48 23.16
N ILE A 670 -8.81 16.66 23.66
CA ILE A 670 -7.50 16.43 23.02
C ILE A 670 -7.36 14.97 22.59
N LEU A 671 -7.24 14.73 21.29
CA LEU A 671 -7.00 13.40 20.70
C LEU A 671 -5.64 13.33 20.00
N ILE A 672 -4.70 12.57 20.56
CA ILE A 672 -3.40 12.28 19.95
C ILE A 672 -3.55 11.04 19.05
N ALA A 673 -3.08 11.14 17.81
CA ALA A 673 -3.41 10.16 16.78
C ALA A 673 -2.21 9.83 15.87
N THR A 674 -2.23 8.60 15.36
CA THR A 674 -1.50 8.22 14.14
C THR A 674 -2.42 8.37 12.93
N ASP A 675 -1.91 8.15 11.71
CA ASP A 675 -2.70 8.18 10.46
C ASP A 675 -3.89 7.20 10.39
N VAL A 676 -4.11 6.37 11.41
CA VAL A 676 -5.39 5.66 11.61
C VAL A 676 -6.60 6.61 11.69
N ALA A 677 -6.38 7.87 12.07
CA ALA A 677 -7.41 8.90 12.20
C ALA A 677 -7.28 10.04 11.16
N SER A 678 -6.30 9.98 10.24
CA SER A 678 -6.09 11.05 9.26
C SER A 678 -7.12 11.06 8.13
N ARG A 679 -7.74 9.92 7.83
CA ARG A 679 -8.72 9.73 6.75
C ARG A 679 -10.08 9.29 7.30
N GLY A 680 -11.15 9.57 6.56
CA GLY A 680 -12.52 9.14 6.86
C GLY A 680 -13.23 9.81 8.04
N LEU A 681 -12.63 9.83 9.23
CA LEU A 681 -13.25 10.35 10.46
C LEU A 681 -13.87 11.73 10.25
N ASP A 682 -15.15 11.82 10.61
CA ASP A 682 -15.97 13.02 10.63
C ASP A 682 -16.43 13.21 12.07
N VAL A 683 -15.88 14.23 12.73
CA VAL A 683 -16.16 14.58 14.13
C VAL A 683 -16.49 16.06 14.15
N GLU A 684 -17.66 16.39 14.69
CA GLU A 684 -18.15 17.76 14.78
C GLU A 684 -17.25 18.60 15.72
N ASP A 685 -17.25 19.91 15.50
CA ASP A 685 -16.54 20.94 16.28
C ASP A 685 -15.02 20.80 16.46
N VAL A 686 -14.33 19.92 15.74
CA VAL A 686 -12.85 19.95 15.72
C VAL A 686 -12.41 21.28 15.11
N LYS A 687 -11.82 22.17 15.92
CA LYS A 687 -11.32 23.49 15.47
C LYS A 687 -9.83 23.47 15.13
N PHE A 688 -9.05 22.67 15.86
CA PHE A 688 -7.60 22.64 15.75
C PHE A 688 -7.08 21.28 15.30
N VAL A 689 -6.15 21.30 14.34
CA VAL A 689 -5.31 20.15 13.98
C VAL A 689 -3.86 20.54 14.17
N ILE A 690 -3.08 19.70 14.84
CA ILE A 690 -1.65 19.92 15.09
C ILE A 690 -0.86 18.75 14.47
N ASN A 691 -0.15 18.98 13.37
CA ASN A 691 0.88 18.05 12.91
C ASN A 691 2.12 18.24 13.79
N TYR A 692 2.20 17.49 14.90
CA TYR A 692 3.39 17.43 15.74
C TYR A 692 4.54 16.73 15.00
N ASP A 693 4.22 15.70 14.22
CA ASP A 693 5.11 15.15 13.19
C ASP A 693 4.51 15.40 11.81
N TYR A 694 5.28 16.01 10.90
CA TYR A 694 4.88 16.14 9.51
C TYR A 694 4.70 14.74 8.86
N PRO A 695 3.62 14.49 8.09
CA PRO A 695 3.30 13.19 7.49
C PRO A 695 4.32 12.74 6.43
N ASN A 696 4.17 11.49 5.99
CA ASN A 696 5.00 10.92 4.92
C ASN A 696 4.73 11.53 3.54
N SER A 697 3.47 11.92 3.26
CA SER A 697 3.01 12.46 1.98
C SER A 697 2.27 13.79 2.15
N SER A 698 2.17 14.58 1.07
CA SER A 698 1.37 15.81 1.06
C SER A 698 -0.13 15.52 0.96
N GLU A 699 -0.51 14.36 0.42
CA GLU A 699 -1.86 13.83 0.43
C GLU A 699 -2.33 13.59 1.88
N ASP A 700 -1.53 12.89 2.68
CA ASP A 700 -1.83 12.66 4.09
C ASP A 700 -1.82 13.97 4.90
N TYR A 701 -1.02 14.96 4.52
CA TYR A 701 -1.11 16.33 5.07
C TYR A 701 -2.50 16.94 4.84
N VAL A 702 -2.97 16.97 3.59
CA VAL A 702 -4.31 17.47 3.23
C VAL A 702 -5.42 16.72 3.98
N HIS A 703 -5.30 15.39 4.09
CA HIS A 703 -6.27 14.57 4.81
C HIS A 703 -6.31 14.83 6.32
N ARG A 704 -5.15 14.97 6.97
CA ARG A 704 -5.02 15.30 8.39
C ARG A 704 -5.60 16.67 8.70
N ILE A 705 -5.20 17.72 7.98
CA ILE A 705 -5.74 19.07 8.23
C ILE A 705 -7.25 19.12 7.92
N GLY A 706 -7.69 18.35 6.92
CA GLY A 706 -9.10 18.13 6.60
C GLY A 706 -9.93 17.41 7.68
N ARG A 707 -9.40 17.15 8.88
CA ARG A 707 -10.23 16.79 10.05
C ARG A 707 -10.93 18.01 10.68
N THR A 708 -10.41 19.22 10.50
CA THR A 708 -11.14 20.47 10.84
C THR A 708 -11.82 21.07 9.59
N ALA A 709 -12.44 22.24 9.73
CA ALA A 709 -13.16 22.98 8.68
C ALA A 709 -14.21 22.15 7.91
N ARG A 710 -14.99 21.33 8.64
CA ARG A 710 -16.04 20.48 8.06
C ARG A 710 -17.30 21.25 7.69
N SER A 711 -17.96 20.83 6.60
CA SER A 711 -19.12 21.53 6.03
C SER A 711 -18.77 23.02 5.77
N THR A 712 -19.54 23.96 6.33
CA THR A 712 -19.30 25.41 6.26
C THR A 712 -18.40 25.96 7.37
N ASN A 713 -17.91 25.13 8.29
CA ASN A 713 -17.08 25.60 9.40
C ASN A 713 -15.66 25.94 8.94
N LYS A 714 -15.02 26.86 9.67
CA LYS A 714 -13.58 27.16 9.56
C LYS A 714 -12.78 26.36 10.59
N GLY A 715 -11.46 26.31 10.40
CA GLY A 715 -10.54 25.62 11.29
C GLY A 715 -9.10 26.08 11.12
N THR A 716 -8.24 25.69 12.06
CA THR A 716 -6.82 26.05 12.05
C THR A 716 -5.94 24.80 12.13
N ALA A 717 -4.93 24.75 11.27
CA ALA A 717 -3.98 23.65 11.18
C ALA A 717 -2.56 24.13 11.45
N TYR A 718 -2.05 23.83 12.66
CA TYR A 718 -0.65 24.06 13.03
C TYR A 718 0.22 22.88 12.60
N THR A 719 1.46 23.14 12.20
CA THR A 719 2.37 22.12 11.69
C THR A 719 3.81 22.42 12.07
N PHE A 720 4.44 21.50 12.82
CA PHE A 720 5.86 21.57 13.14
C PHE A 720 6.67 20.90 12.03
N PHE A 721 7.43 21.70 11.29
CA PHE A 721 8.20 21.27 10.13
C PHE A 721 9.70 21.33 10.44
N THR A 722 10.40 20.20 10.28
CA THR A 722 11.83 20.09 10.63
C THR A 722 12.73 20.08 9.39
N PRO A 723 14.04 20.36 9.52
CA PRO A 723 14.99 20.13 8.43
C PRO A 723 15.04 18.68 7.91
N GLY A 724 14.61 17.69 8.72
CA GLY A 724 14.47 16.30 8.27
C GLY A 724 13.39 16.11 7.20
N ASN A 725 12.37 16.97 7.20
CA ASN A 725 11.25 16.95 6.25
C ASN A 725 11.55 17.65 4.92
N LEU A 726 12.78 18.16 4.70
CA LEU A 726 13.17 18.97 3.54
C LEU A 726 12.75 18.40 2.17
N ARG A 727 12.69 17.07 2.02
CA ARG A 727 12.20 16.41 0.79
C ARG A 727 10.76 16.80 0.43
N GLN A 728 9.91 16.99 1.43
CA GLN A 728 8.47 17.27 1.31
C GLN A 728 8.18 18.78 1.23
N ALA A 729 9.16 19.63 1.53
CA ALA A 729 8.97 21.09 1.65
C ALA A 729 8.44 21.74 0.37
N ARG A 730 8.82 21.24 -0.82
CA ARG A 730 8.37 21.78 -2.11
C ARG A 730 6.89 21.54 -2.36
N ASP A 731 6.39 20.36 -2.02
CA ASP A 731 5.01 19.99 -2.29
C ASP A 731 4.07 20.53 -1.19
N LEU A 732 4.58 20.68 0.05
CA LEU A 732 3.92 21.52 1.08
C LEU A 732 3.77 22.98 0.63
N VAL A 733 4.83 23.60 0.08
CA VAL A 733 4.77 24.99 -0.42
C VAL A 733 3.69 25.14 -1.49
N ARG A 734 3.58 24.20 -2.44
CA ARG A 734 2.51 24.21 -3.46
C ARG A 734 1.10 24.16 -2.87
N VAL A 735 0.87 23.32 -1.86
CA VAL A 735 -0.44 23.23 -1.17
C VAL A 735 -0.79 24.54 -0.46
N LEU A 736 0.21 25.23 0.12
CA LEU A 736 0.04 26.55 0.74
C LEU A 736 -0.19 27.66 -0.30
N GLU A 737 0.50 27.62 -1.44
CA GLU A 737 0.32 28.55 -2.57
C GLU A 737 -1.09 28.42 -3.18
N GLU A 738 -1.55 27.20 -3.43
CA GLU A 738 -2.89 26.88 -3.96
C GLU A 738 -3.99 27.39 -3.02
N ALA A 739 -3.89 27.06 -1.73
CA ALA A 739 -4.83 27.51 -0.71
C ALA A 739 -4.62 28.98 -0.26
N ARG A 740 -3.75 29.74 -0.94
CA ARG A 740 -3.47 31.18 -0.74
C ARG A 740 -3.06 31.56 0.69
N GLN A 741 -2.27 30.71 1.33
CA GLN A 741 -1.85 30.84 2.72
C GLN A 741 -0.56 31.66 2.87
N ALA A 742 -0.33 32.24 4.05
CA ALA A 742 0.88 32.98 4.35
C ALA A 742 2.06 32.02 4.60
N ILE A 743 2.99 31.93 3.65
CA ILE A 743 4.11 30.98 3.70
C ILE A 743 5.21 31.50 4.63
N ASN A 744 5.62 30.68 5.60
CA ASN A 744 6.70 31.01 6.53
C ASN A 744 8.04 31.23 5.79
N PRO A 745 8.71 32.39 5.91
CA PRO A 745 9.98 32.65 5.23
C PRO A 745 11.08 31.61 5.51
N LYS A 746 11.09 30.99 6.69
CA LYS A 746 12.01 29.89 7.02
C LYS A 746 11.80 28.65 6.14
N LEU A 747 10.56 28.37 5.72
CA LEU A 747 10.23 27.24 4.86
C LEU A 747 10.75 27.46 3.44
N LEU A 748 10.63 28.69 2.93
CA LEU A 748 11.20 29.09 1.63
C LEU A 748 12.74 29.00 1.67
N GLN A 749 13.37 29.48 2.74
CA GLN A 749 14.83 29.37 2.94
C GLN A 749 15.32 27.91 3.01
N LEU A 750 14.53 26.99 3.58
CA LEU A 750 14.82 25.55 3.51
C LEU A 750 14.76 25.03 2.05
N VAL A 751 13.72 25.38 1.28
CA VAL A 751 13.58 24.96 -0.12
C VAL A 751 14.73 25.46 -0.99
N ASP A 752 15.19 26.69 -0.79
CA ASP A 752 16.28 27.30 -1.56
C ASP A 752 17.68 26.84 -1.13
N SER A 753 17.95 26.66 0.17
CA SER A 753 19.20 26.03 0.62
C SER A 753 19.34 24.59 0.11
N GLY A 754 18.22 23.88 -0.08
CA GLY A 754 18.14 22.60 -0.79
C GLY A 754 18.59 22.63 -2.27
N ARG A 755 18.82 23.80 -2.88
CA ARG A 755 19.40 23.92 -4.24
C ARG A 755 20.94 23.80 -4.26
N GLY A 756 21.63 23.97 -3.13
CA GLY A 756 23.10 24.04 -3.07
C GLY A 756 23.86 22.71 -3.19
N GLY A 757 23.17 21.57 -3.10
CA GLY A 757 23.76 20.23 -2.95
C GLY A 757 24.29 19.56 -4.23
N GLY A 758 24.71 20.31 -5.25
CA GLY A 758 25.15 19.78 -6.55
C GLY A 758 26.51 20.34 -6.99
N GLY A 759 27.49 19.47 -7.26
CA GLY A 759 28.88 19.85 -7.54
C GLY A 759 29.11 20.62 -8.84
N GLY A 760 28.88 21.93 -8.83
CA GLY A 760 29.24 22.87 -9.90
C GLY A 760 30.54 23.62 -9.58
N ARG A 761 31.54 23.51 -10.47
CA ARG A 761 32.82 24.25 -10.30
C ARG A 761 32.59 25.76 -10.36
N MET A 762 33.11 26.48 -9.37
CA MET A 762 33.16 27.94 -9.32
C MET A 762 33.98 28.49 -10.50
N ARG A 763 33.33 28.79 -11.64
CA ARG A 763 33.98 29.45 -12.78
C ARG A 763 33.90 30.96 -12.61
N TYR A 764 34.89 31.49 -11.90
CA TYR A 764 35.25 32.90 -11.98
C TYR A 764 35.52 33.25 -13.45
N ARG A 765 34.64 34.05 -14.06
CA ARG A 765 34.85 34.59 -15.41
C ARG A 765 34.42 36.06 -15.43
N GLY A 766 35.34 36.92 -15.03
CA GLY A 766 35.14 38.36 -15.14
C GLY A 766 35.03 38.78 -16.61
N SER A 767 34.08 39.67 -16.88
CA SER A 767 34.04 40.54 -18.06
C SER A 767 33.27 41.78 -17.62
N GLY A 768 33.97 42.88 -17.36
CA GLY A 768 33.40 44.07 -16.74
C GLY A 768 32.70 45.00 -17.74
N SER A 769 31.90 45.92 -17.20
CA SER A 769 31.55 47.20 -17.84
C SER A 769 31.09 48.21 -16.79
N ASN A 770 31.32 49.48 -17.11
CA ASN A 770 30.92 50.74 -16.45
C ASN A 770 29.50 50.77 -15.83
N ALA A 771 29.19 51.63 -14.84
CA ALA A 771 30.02 52.56 -14.04
C ALA A 771 29.24 53.15 -12.84
N ASN A 772 29.89 54.02 -12.07
CA ASN A 772 29.34 55.07 -11.20
C ASN A 772 28.50 54.65 -9.96
N ASN A 773 29.16 54.62 -8.80
CA ASN A 773 28.76 55.49 -7.68
C ASN A 773 29.96 55.75 -6.74
N PRO A 774 30.25 57.01 -6.33
CA PRO A 774 31.33 57.31 -5.37
C PRO A 774 30.85 57.18 -3.90
N ASN A 775 31.79 57.34 -2.98
CA ASN A 775 31.63 57.26 -1.51
C ASN A 775 31.14 55.91 -0.95
N LEU A 776 32.10 55.12 -0.46
CA LEU A 776 32.18 54.87 0.99
C LEU A 776 33.63 54.58 1.40
N MET A 777 34.40 55.66 1.56
CA MET A 777 35.75 55.66 2.11
C MET A 777 35.68 55.48 3.62
N TYR A 778 35.92 54.27 4.14
CA TYR A 778 36.42 54.03 5.49
C TYR A 778 37.02 52.62 5.61
N GLN A 779 38.01 52.45 6.48
CA GLN A 779 38.44 51.17 7.06
C GLN A 779 39.31 50.18 6.23
N GLU A 780 40.16 50.65 5.30
CA GLU A 780 41.47 49.99 5.03
C GLU A 780 42.56 50.57 5.96
N GLU A 781 42.49 50.30 7.27
CA GLU A 781 43.59 50.61 8.21
C GLU A 781 43.77 49.55 9.32
N CYS A 782 43.74 48.27 8.94
CA CYS A 782 44.30 47.16 9.72
C CYS A 782 45.00 46.16 8.77
N ASP A 783 45.86 45.31 9.33
CA ASP A 783 46.37 44.07 8.74
C ASP A 783 47.17 44.14 7.41
N ARG A 784 47.84 45.26 7.14
CA ARG A 784 49.04 45.28 6.26
C ARG A 784 50.33 45.61 7.01
N ARG A 785 50.72 44.75 7.96
CA ARG A 785 52.11 44.66 8.46
C ARG A 785 52.62 43.22 8.51
N MET A 786 53.86 43.06 8.04
CA MET A 786 54.73 41.88 8.21
C MET A 786 54.28 40.53 7.60
N ARG A 787 54.67 40.26 6.34
CA ARG A 787 55.31 38.98 5.97
C ARG A 787 56.05 39.02 4.62
N THR A 788 57.37 39.19 4.69
CA THR A 788 58.32 39.01 3.58
C THR A 788 59.69 38.62 4.15
N VAL A 789 60.51 37.93 3.35
CA VAL A 789 61.92 37.53 3.59
C VAL A 789 62.16 36.37 4.60
N GLY A 790 62.32 35.16 4.05
CA GLY A 790 63.59 34.41 4.07
C GLY A 790 64.14 33.75 5.34
N GLY A 791 65.17 32.91 5.16
CA GLY A 791 66.14 32.51 6.20
C GLY A 791 66.13 31.02 6.59
N SER A 792 67.28 30.35 6.48
CA SER A 792 67.51 28.94 6.87
C SER A 792 68.35 28.82 8.15
N GLY A 793 68.15 27.75 8.93
CA GLY A 793 69.25 27.00 9.57
C GLY A 793 69.44 27.07 11.10
N GLY A 794 69.65 25.89 11.71
CA GLY A 794 70.17 25.68 13.08
C GLY A 794 69.13 25.73 14.22
N GLY A 795 69.28 25.01 15.34
CA GLY A 795 70.28 23.98 15.71
C GLY A 795 70.13 23.52 17.19
N SER A 796 70.63 22.31 17.52
CA SER A 796 70.55 21.61 18.84
C SER A 796 69.15 21.14 19.29
N LYS A 797 68.92 19.96 19.93
CA LYS A 797 69.63 19.14 20.97
C LYS A 797 69.38 19.63 22.41
N ASP A 798 69.07 18.81 23.43
CA ASP A 798 68.88 17.34 23.58
C ASP A 798 67.53 17.06 24.33
N ASN A 799 67.02 15.88 24.72
CA ASN A 799 67.65 14.63 25.20
C ASN A 799 66.60 13.48 25.41
N ARG A 800 67.00 12.20 25.26
CA ARG A 800 66.31 10.92 25.65
C ARG A 800 64.91 10.60 25.04
N GLY A 801 64.59 9.37 24.62
CA GLY A 801 65.43 8.18 24.35
C GLY A 801 64.67 6.83 24.35
N ASN A 802 64.99 5.97 23.36
CA ASN A 802 64.77 4.50 23.27
C ASN A 802 63.36 3.91 23.02
N ASN A 803 63.18 2.79 22.30
CA ASN A 803 63.95 2.21 21.15
C ASN A 803 63.18 1.04 20.46
N TYR A 804 63.42 0.87 19.14
CA TYR A 804 63.50 -0.38 18.34
C TYR A 804 62.47 -1.54 18.52
N ASN A 805 61.71 -1.90 17.47
CA ASN A 805 61.99 -2.95 16.44
C ASN A 805 61.43 -4.36 16.81
N ARG A 806 61.23 -5.33 15.90
CA ARG A 806 60.92 -5.40 14.44
C ARG A 806 60.71 -6.90 14.07
N ASP A 807 59.99 -7.21 12.99
CA ASP A 807 59.81 -8.55 12.39
C ASP A 807 59.06 -9.57 13.30
N GLY A 808 58.51 -10.72 12.86
CA GLY A 808 58.23 -11.22 11.50
C GLY A 808 57.93 -12.74 11.48
N ARG A 809 56.89 -13.15 10.70
CA ARG A 809 56.52 -14.54 10.29
C ARG A 809 55.87 -15.50 11.33
N THR A 810 55.12 -16.48 10.78
CA THR A 810 54.57 -17.73 11.37
C THR A 810 53.68 -17.56 12.62
N GLY A 811 52.41 -18.01 12.68
CA GLY A 811 51.86 -19.35 12.40
C GLY A 811 51.66 -20.10 13.74
N GLY A 812 50.63 -20.89 14.04
CA GLY A 812 49.38 -21.28 13.36
C GLY A 812 48.72 -22.46 14.10
N GLY A 813 47.39 -22.54 14.17
CA GLY A 813 46.63 -23.68 14.75
C GLY A 813 46.29 -23.60 16.26
N GLY A 814 45.31 -24.40 16.71
CA GLY A 814 44.75 -24.39 18.09
C GLY A 814 43.54 -23.44 18.23
N ARG A 815 42.35 -23.76 18.77
CA ARG A 815 41.86 -24.83 19.67
C ARG A 815 42.52 -24.90 21.05
N ASP A 816 41.81 -24.85 22.19
CA ASP A 816 40.39 -24.50 22.49
C ASP A 816 40.39 -23.48 23.68
N ASP A 817 39.55 -23.37 24.73
CA ASP A 817 38.41 -24.13 25.28
C ASP A 817 37.54 -23.26 26.26
N ARG A 818 36.41 -23.81 26.72
CA ARG A 818 35.53 -23.48 27.88
C ARG A 818 35.80 -22.27 28.81
N SER A 819 34.73 -21.47 28.95
CA SER A 819 34.06 -21.00 30.22
C SER A 819 34.79 -20.22 31.34
N SER A 820 34.05 -19.23 31.89
CA SER A 820 33.66 -19.07 33.32
C SER A 820 33.97 -17.71 33.98
N SER A 821 33.16 -17.39 35.00
CA SER A 821 33.29 -16.32 36.03
C SER A 821 33.22 -14.85 35.55
N ASN A 822 32.23 -14.00 35.92
CA ASN A 822 31.67 -13.55 37.22
C ASN A 822 32.61 -12.79 38.17
N ASN A 823 32.48 -11.46 38.21
CA ASN A 823 31.96 -10.65 39.34
C ASN A 823 31.89 -9.17 38.90
N SER A 824 30.87 -8.36 39.20
CA SER A 824 29.97 -8.20 40.35
C SER A 824 30.57 -7.44 41.55
N TYR A 825 29.92 -6.33 41.93
CA TYR A 825 29.97 -5.75 43.27
C TYR A 825 28.56 -5.83 43.89
N ARG A 826 28.50 -5.85 45.22
CA ARG A 826 27.32 -6.19 46.03
C ARG A 826 27.13 -5.17 47.16
N ASP A 827 25.89 -5.01 47.62
CA ASP A 827 25.45 -5.38 48.98
C ASP A 827 23.91 -5.41 49.01
N ARG A 828 23.17 -6.33 49.67
CA ARG A 828 23.19 -6.96 51.01
C ARG A 828 22.42 -6.20 52.10
N SER A 829 21.18 -6.64 52.33
CA SER A 829 20.71 -7.18 53.63
C SER A 829 19.41 -7.96 53.36
N ARG A 830 19.12 -9.18 53.85
CA ARG A 830 19.35 -9.91 55.13
C ARG A 830 18.06 -9.95 55.97
N ASP A 831 17.59 -11.17 56.22
CA ASP A 831 16.27 -11.52 56.75
C ASP A 831 16.14 -11.36 58.27
N THR A 832 14.91 -11.43 58.81
CA THR A 832 14.45 -12.50 59.77
C THR A 832 13.40 -12.03 60.82
N ARG A 833 12.19 -12.65 60.80
CA ARG A 833 11.19 -12.74 61.92
C ARG A 833 10.54 -11.41 62.40
N ASN A 834 9.43 -11.39 63.16
CA ASN A 834 8.66 -12.49 63.81
C ASN A 834 7.12 -12.29 63.74
N ASN A 835 6.35 -13.28 64.22
CA ASN A 835 4.87 -13.34 64.18
C ASN A 835 4.21 -13.26 65.58
N TYR A 836 3.01 -12.69 65.69
CA TYR A 836 2.06 -12.95 66.79
C TYR A 836 0.58 -12.94 66.35
N ASN A 837 0.05 -14.15 66.13
CA ASN A 837 -1.24 -14.68 66.64
C ASN A 837 -2.52 -13.80 66.68
N SER A 838 -3.55 -14.19 65.90
CA SER A 838 -4.82 -14.74 66.46
C SER A 838 -5.76 -15.29 65.35
N GLY A 839 -6.53 -16.35 65.64
CA GLY A 839 -7.81 -16.63 64.95
C GLY A 839 -7.89 -17.78 63.93
N SER A 840 -8.01 -19.02 64.42
CA SER A 840 -8.84 -20.17 63.96
C SER A 840 -9.46 -20.24 62.54
N SER A 841 -9.60 -21.40 61.87
CA SER A 841 -9.28 -22.80 62.25
C SER A 841 -9.48 -23.83 61.12
N TYR A 842 -8.62 -24.87 61.07
CA TYR A 842 -8.75 -26.21 60.43
C TYR A 842 -8.90 -26.28 58.87
N SER A 843 -8.14 -27.05 58.06
CA SER A 843 -7.47 -28.40 58.13
C SER A 843 -8.33 -29.50 57.46
N GLY A 844 -7.83 -30.47 56.66
CA GLY A 844 -6.49 -30.81 56.12
C GLY A 844 -6.59 -31.21 54.62
N GLY A 845 -5.58 -31.71 53.88
CA GLY A 845 -4.53 -32.69 54.19
C GLY A 845 -5.09 -34.13 54.13
N GLY A 846 -4.63 -35.10 53.31
CA GLY A 846 -3.60 -35.14 52.25
C GLY A 846 -2.88 -36.51 52.22
N GLY A 847 -2.62 -37.11 51.04
CA GLY A 847 -1.69 -38.26 50.89
C GLY A 847 -2.26 -39.60 50.36
N ASP A 848 -1.75 -40.01 49.19
CA ASP A 848 -1.23 -41.34 48.78
C ASP A 848 -1.96 -42.70 48.92
N GLN A 849 -2.24 -43.28 47.74
CA GLN A 849 -1.77 -44.60 47.20
C GLN A 849 -2.24 -45.98 47.73
N TYR A 850 -2.38 -46.91 46.75
CA TYR A 850 -2.39 -48.41 46.82
C TYR A 850 -3.35 -49.06 47.86
N GLN A 851 -4.34 -49.89 47.49
CA GLN A 851 -4.28 -51.13 46.69
C GLN A 851 -5.68 -51.45 46.09
N GLY A 852 -5.82 -52.53 45.32
CA GLY A 852 -7.13 -52.96 44.78
C GLY A 852 -7.36 -54.46 44.82
N TYR A 853 -8.63 -54.87 44.82
CA TYR A 853 -9.07 -56.21 44.42
C TYR A 853 -10.52 -56.20 43.89
N SER A 854 -10.93 -57.27 43.23
CA SER A 854 -12.20 -57.39 42.48
C SER A 854 -13.40 -57.84 43.30
N GLY A 855 -14.60 -57.34 42.97
CA GLY A 855 -15.91 -57.89 43.33
C GLY A 855 -16.88 -57.78 42.16
N SER A 856 -17.73 -58.79 41.91
CA SER A 856 -18.52 -58.93 40.67
C SER A 856 -20.04 -58.86 40.87
N GLY A 857 -20.75 -58.40 39.83
CA GLY A 857 -22.21 -58.54 39.65
C GLY A 857 -22.91 -57.23 39.24
N GLY A 858 -23.90 -57.21 38.32
CA GLY A 858 -24.35 -58.26 37.39
C GLY A 858 -25.79 -58.03 36.85
N GLY A 859 -25.96 -57.86 35.53
CA GLY A 859 -27.27 -57.64 34.86
C GLY A 859 -27.76 -56.17 34.92
N GLN A 860 -28.28 -55.47 33.89
CA GLN A 860 -28.90 -55.71 32.56
C GLN A 860 -30.46 -55.72 32.48
N TYR A 861 -30.96 -55.19 31.36
CA TYR A 861 -32.37 -55.10 30.87
C TYR A 861 -33.26 -54.01 31.55
N SER A 862 -33.64 -52.93 30.86
CA SER A 862 -34.76 -52.74 29.88
C SER A 862 -36.11 -52.40 30.57
N SER A 863 -37.06 -51.66 29.98
CA SER A 863 -37.39 -51.47 28.54
C SER A 863 -37.97 -50.07 28.21
N ARG A 864 -38.52 -49.90 26.99
CA ARG A 864 -39.16 -48.69 26.42
C ARG A 864 -40.69 -48.71 26.53
N GLY A 865 -41.31 -47.52 26.44
CA GLY A 865 -42.74 -47.32 26.13
C GLY A 865 -43.33 -46.13 26.91
N GLY A 866 -44.17 -45.24 26.38
CA GLY A 866 -44.73 -45.13 25.02
C GLY A 866 -46.22 -45.44 24.95
N GLY A 867 -47.07 -44.46 25.29
CA GLY A 867 -48.53 -44.60 25.26
C GLY A 867 -49.25 -43.25 25.39
N SER A 868 -50.42 -43.13 24.78
CA SER A 868 -51.19 -41.88 24.60
C SER A 868 -52.65 -42.05 25.04
N GLN A 869 -53.30 -41.01 25.59
CA GLN A 869 -54.75 -40.81 25.39
C GLN A 869 -55.29 -39.40 25.75
N SER A 870 -56.24 -38.95 24.93
CA SER A 870 -57.42 -38.07 25.12
C SER A 870 -57.55 -37.10 26.33
N GLY A 871 -58.15 -35.91 26.18
CA GLY A 871 -58.68 -35.24 24.97
C GLY A 871 -59.88 -34.29 25.19
N GLY A 872 -60.10 -33.32 24.28
CA GLY A 872 -61.29 -32.44 24.20
C GLY A 872 -61.31 -31.26 25.19
N GLY A 873 -61.97 -30.11 24.91
CA GLY A 873 -62.57 -29.64 23.65
C GLY A 873 -63.58 -28.49 23.86
N SER A 874 -63.58 -27.46 22.99
CA SER A 874 -64.57 -26.35 22.90
C SER A 874 -64.64 -25.38 24.12
N GLY A 875 -65.17 -24.16 24.03
CA GLY A 875 -65.49 -23.34 22.84
C GLY A 875 -66.57 -22.26 23.06
N GLY A 876 -66.19 -20.97 23.03
CA GLY A 876 -67.07 -19.81 22.73
C GLY A 876 -67.83 -19.12 23.87
N GLY A 877 -67.77 -17.77 23.89
CA GLY A 877 -68.65 -16.86 24.65
C GLY A 877 -68.40 -16.74 26.18
N GLY A 878 -68.70 -15.63 26.86
CA GLY A 878 -69.05 -14.29 26.35
C GLY A 878 -70.08 -13.53 27.19
N GLY A 879 -69.68 -12.84 28.27
CA GLY A 879 -70.51 -11.79 28.90
C GLY A 879 -70.34 -11.49 30.39
N GLN A 880 -70.40 -10.19 30.72
CA GLN A 880 -70.97 -9.56 31.93
C GLN A 880 -70.30 -9.75 33.32
N ASN A 881 -69.46 -8.76 33.66
CA ASN A 881 -69.36 -7.94 34.89
C ASN A 881 -69.44 -8.52 36.35
N PRO A 882 -68.78 -7.85 37.33
CA PRO A 882 -68.57 -8.39 38.68
C PRO A 882 -69.34 -7.67 39.82
N PRO A 883 -69.31 -8.22 41.05
CA PRO A 883 -69.50 -7.48 42.30
C PRO A 883 -68.25 -7.44 43.20
N GLY A 884 -68.01 -6.29 43.83
CA GLY A 884 -67.31 -6.14 45.13
C GLY A 884 -68.31 -5.63 46.19
N PRO A 885 -67.94 -4.84 47.21
CA PRO A 885 -66.61 -4.46 47.74
C PRO A 885 -66.29 -5.30 49.02
N ALA A 886 -65.48 -4.95 50.04
CA ALA A 886 -64.61 -3.83 50.45
C ALA A 886 -63.47 -4.42 51.36
N GLN A 887 -62.48 -3.71 51.94
CA GLN A 887 -62.07 -2.30 52.10
C GLN A 887 -60.56 -2.20 51.71
N GLY A 888 -59.80 -1.08 51.75
CA GLY A 888 -59.99 0.31 52.20
C GLY A 888 -59.07 0.66 53.42
N PRO A 889 -58.68 1.95 53.67
CA PRO A 889 -59.04 3.16 52.92
C PRO A 889 -57.88 4.16 52.57
N PHE A 890 -58.02 4.87 51.44
CA PHE A 890 -57.36 6.13 50.99
C PHE A 890 -55.81 6.23 50.84
N GLY A 891 -55.26 6.84 49.77
CA GLY A 891 -55.91 7.41 48.57
C GLY A 891 -54.97 8.05 47.52
N GLN A 892 -55.55 8.34 46.34
CA GLN A 892 -55.01 9.02 45.12
C GLN A 892 -53.99 8.25 44.21
N PRO A 893 -54.34 7.98 42.93
CA PRO A 893 -53.46 7.40 41.89
C PRO A 893 -52.96 8.44 40.84
N PRO A 894 -51.99 8.09 39.95
CA PRO A 894 -51.38 9.04 39.00
C PRO A 894 -52.19 9.32 37.71
N PRO A 895 -52.05 10.50 37.05
CA PRO A 895 -52.77 10.87 35.82
C PRO A 895 -52.09 10.46 34.47
N PRO A 896 -52.78 10.64 33.31
CA PRO A 896 -52.36 10.17 31.98
C PRO A 896 -51.54 11.20 31.14
N PRO A 897 -50.97 10.81 29.98
CA PRO A 897 -50.17 11.71 29.12
C PRO A 897 -51.03 12.68 28.27
N PRO A 898 -50.61 13.96 28.11
CA PRO A 898 -51.29 14.94 27.26
C PRO A 898 -50.69 15.10 25.85
N GLN A 899 -51.50 15.65 24.94
CA GLN A 899 -51.12 16.08 23.58
C GLN A 899 -50.42 17.46 23.56
N PRO A 900 -49.71 17.83 22.47
CA PRO A 900 -48.92 19.07 22.42
C PRO A 900 -49.78 20.34 22.26
N GLY A 901 -49.35 21.44 22.90
CA GLY A 901 -49.99 22.76 22.84
C GLY A 901 -48.98 23.91 22.98
N ALA A 902 -49.38 25.10 22.53
CA ALA A 902 -48.57 26.31 22.34
C ALA A 902 -47.69 26.77 23.52
N GLY A 903 -46.56 27.41 23.20
CA GLY A 903 -45.67 28.07 24.17
C GLY A 903 -45.94 29.58 24.36
N PRO A 904 -45.21 30.27 25.27
CA PRO A 904 -45.49 31.66 25.67
C PRO A 904 -44.49 32.72 25.14
N GLN A 905 -44.96 33.98 25.07
CA GLN A 905 -44.16 35.21 25.01
C GLN A 905 -44.80 36.29 25.97
N PRO A 906 -44.45 37.60 25.99
CA PRO A 906 -43.43 38.12 26.91
C PRO A 906 -43.80 39.44 27.67
N LEU A 907 -43.00 39.83 28.68
CA LEU A 907 -42.82 41.21 29.23
C LEU A 907 -41.46 41.21 29.99
N MET A 908 -40.46 42.08 29.73
CA MET A 908 -40.32 43.55 29.91
C MET A 908 -40.26 44.07 31.36
N ALA A 909 -39.50 45.11 31.76
CA ALA A 909 -38.17 45.67 31.35
C ALA A 909 -37.82 46.96 32.15
N GLN A 910 -36.56 47.17 32.60
CA GLN A 910 -35.92 48.47 32.96
C GLN A 910 -34.39 48.24 33.21
N GLN A 911 -33.45 48.82 32.43
CA GLN A 911 -32.69 50.09 32.62
C GLN A 911 -31.72 50.08 33.85
N PHE A 912 -30.44 50.48 33.82
CA PHE A 912 -29.56 51.39 33.02
C PHE A 912 -28.10 50.82 32.91
N PRO A 913 -27.04 51.50 32.38
CA PRO A 913 -26.90 52.57 31.34
C PRO A 913 -25.96 52.15 30.16
N PRO A 914 -25.74 53.00 29.11
CA PRO A 914 -24.89 52.66 27.94
C PRO A 914 -23.46 53.28 27.93
N PRO A 915 -22.45 52.61 27.33
CA PRO A 915 -21.17 53.20 26.88
C PRO A 915 -21.28 54.03 25.56
N PRO A 916 -20.23 54.77 25.14
CA PRO A 916 -20.35 55.85 24.16
C PRO A 916 -20.27 55.44 22.66
N GLN A 917 -20.72 56.35 21.79
CA GLN A 917 -20.72 56.20 20.32
C GLN A 917 -19.41 56.70 19.66
N PRO A 918 -18.99 56.10 18.52
CA PRO A 918 -18.13 56.75 17.52
C PRO A 918 -18.93 57.72 16.62
N MET A 919 -18.27 58.76 16.08
CA MET A 919 -18.90 59.77 15.21
C MET A 919 -19.14 59.31 13.76
N MET A 920 -19.97 60.09 13.03
CA MET A 920 -20.19 59.98 11.59
C MET A 920 -18.90 60.10 10.77
N GLY A 921 -18.83 59.39 9.63
CA GLY A 921 -17.80 59.55 8.61
C GLY A 921 -18.29 59.15 7.22
N PHE A 922 -18.54 60.15 6.36
CA PHE A 922 -18.80 60.15 4.91
C PHE A 922 -18.93 58.81 4.14
N MET A 923 -20.03 58.69 3.39
CA MET A 923 -20.15 57.73 2.28
C MET A 923 -19.33 58.18 1.04
N GLY A 924 -18.69 57.21 0.38
CA GLY A 924 -18.09 57.31 -0.95
C GLY A 924 -18.59 56.18 -1.87
N PRO A 925 -18.51 56.31 -3.21
CA PRO A 925 -19.35 55.56 -4.14
C PRO A 925 -18.93 54.08 -4.36
N GLY A 926 -19.93 53.26 -4.71
CA GLY A 926 -19.78 51.83 -4.97
C GLY A 926 -19.28 51.44 -6.38
N PRO A 927 -19.14 50.13 -6.66
CA PRO A 927 -18.48 49.63 -7.87
C PRO A 927 -19.31 49.74 -9.16
N TYR A 928 -18.59 49.80 -10.28
CA TYR A 928 -19.05 50.10 -11.63
C TYR A 928 -20.18 49.20 -12.17
N SER A 929 -21.20 49.83 -12.74
CA SER A 929 -22.19 49.21 -13.61
C SER A 929 -21.69 49.17 -15.07
N PHE A 930 -21.83 48.04 -15.75
CA PHE A 930 -21.61 47.97 -17.21
C PHE A 930 -22.84 48.49 -17.97
N ALA A 931 -22.60 49.26 -19.03
CA ALA A 931 -23.64 49.76 -19.92
C ALA A 931 -24.08 48.68 -20.94
N PRO A 932 -25.36 48.67 -21.38
CA PRO A 932 -25.83 47.74 -22.41
C PRO A 932 -25.31 48.11 -23.81
N PRO A 933 -25.18 47.14 -24.73
CA PRO A 933 -24.75 47.39 -26.11
C PRO A 933 -25.85 48.11 -26.94
N PRO A 934 -25.46 48.84 -28.01
CA PRO A 934 -26.41 49.52 -28.89
C PRO A 934 -27.21 48.55 -29.78
N PRO A 935 -28.42 48.94 -30.23
CA PRO A 935 -29.26 48.10 -31.09
C PRO A 935 -28.73 48.02 -32.54
N PRO A 936 -29.05 46.94 -33.29
CA PRO A 936 -28.66 46.79 -34.69
C PRO A 936 -29.45 47.73 -35.62
N PRO A 937 -28.88 48.13 -36.78
CA PRO A 937 -29.59 48.92 -37.78
C PRO A 937 -30.66 48.09 -38.51
N PRO A 938 -31.77 48.72 -38.97
CA PRO A 938 -32.87 47.99 -39.60
C PRO A 938 -32.52 47.51 -41.01
N GLN A 939 -32.58 46.20 -41.24
CA GLN A 939 -32.61 45.65 -42.60
C GLN A 939 -33.98 45.89 -43.25
N GLN A 940 -33.97 46.40 -44.48
CA GLN A 940 -35.19 46.72 -45.22
C GLN A 940 -35.88 45.45 -45.75
N ARG A 941 -37.21 45.46 -45.81
CA ARG A 941 -37.99 44.40 -46.46
C ARG A 941 -37.72 44.37 -47.97
N LYS A 942 -37.38 43.19 -48.50
CA LYS A 942 -37.98 42.61 -49.72
C LYS A 942 -38.12 41.11 -49.52
#